data_AF-A0A4R5QD26-F1
#
_entry.id   AF-A0A4R5QD26-F1
#
_cell.length_a   1.000
_cell.length_b   1.000
_cell.length_c   1.000
_cell.angle_alpha   90.00
_cell.angle_beta   90.00
_cell.angle_gamma   90.00
#
_symmetry.space_group_name_H-M   'P 1'
#
loop_
_entity.id
_entity.type
_entity.pdbx_description
1 polymer ?
#
loop_
_entity_poly.entity_id
_entity_poly.type
_entity_poly.pdbx_seq_one_letter_code
_entity_poly.pdbx_strand_id
1 'polypeptide(L)'
;MHQTSFHSDPRYDWFDGDVPRTGQANLGADGRNLTLVFLSMNRAALSIRLLRSLAEQVPHFAGEVLVADNGSDAAELAALEAFCQAGLRCRWRILRFGENLGVAGGRNRAFREVTTDWILSLDNDIYLTADPFPTLQRDLSVLGCHFLSVPLLNPDQASFFAFGGQLQTLIQDGQPRLTIATLLPPGAPLSAAHEMRPAGDGFLCSFLFGGASLLRRDSFAALGGFDEGMFIGFEDIDFSLRLWRGGMKVGSAALACFVHDHPAAEAESDRSYERARFSRRKLHDAARHLEAKHGFRVWGEEVENWLTARERQQQIPGTDAAAGSGPAEASPARRPRIALVTDTGDWAFANIARQIIRHLGHRYEFDLIPMTELGGIEEARWLERGRAGSYVPGGGSGINQLLLVAPDYDLVHVFWREYLTLIGSAALADYAGRLGLSYAEYERDFVRRACITTSVYDHLHSTPEAIAERRPVFNELTAGYTVSSARLDRLYRGFEGLRAPAAVIEDGVSPELFHPIGLDRFDTIGGREVVLGWVGNSQWAASLGDKKGVHSILIPAVERLRAEGLPVRLELADRQAGFIPHDRMVGYYATIDAYVCTSEIEGTPNPVLEAMACGVPVVTTDVGVVPEVFGPEQRRFILAERSVDALAAALRRLLAEPALFARLSRENLARIADWTWESKAGKFDRFFAAMLDQRATGLGERRTKMCMLPFTTPSMEPDGSIRLCSASSIFDYRAETNMGNAREQGLEAVWRGEKYRHIRRTLATGEALTPYCQACEYRSEGPAWLFQLHLALHAWGAGLRSPELLELLQRRAPRYAEYAEQAPALRLQVLPLPELEAALPSPPGTPLRVPEALVDGKDLPIYVDLNTLNRCNVSCLMCPPAIRHDDLGERRDPYYRLTLPEFEAFTGGLNVTSAHFVGAYAEPLLNKEIFALVRRAHDRGMFTAITTNAMPLSRSFAERLVDAGLDMMSISLHGATAATAEAIMRRSRFDRVLENIRVLQAVKAERGKATPELYFNFVSQRRNVAEIADFIDLAAALQVRHVNIIHLIDGDEVVQSEDNLVLYPDLLVPQLREALRRGAALGVNVHVSPAYRGLMDSHPAEPAPMALAAAE
;
A
#
# COMPACT_ATOMS: atom_id res chain seq x y z
N MET A 1 -36.99 24.81 -37.32
CA MET A 1 -37.04 24.22 -38.67
C MET A 1 -35.61 23.93 -39.13
N HIS A 2 -35.18 22.68 -38.99
CA HIS A 2 -34.32 21.96 -39.92
C HIS A 2 -34.35 20.50 -39.46
N GLN A 3 -35.37 19.78 -39.97
CA GLN A 3 -35.42 18.32 -39.93
C GLN A 3 -34.38 17.83 -40.93
N THR A 4 -33.26 17.30 -40.45
CA THR A 4 -32.47 16.34 -41.22
C THR A 4 -32.93 14.95 -40.78
N SER A 5 -33.87 14.40 -41.55
CA SER A 5 -34.26 12.99 -41.50
C SER A 5 -33.04 12.13 -41.81
N PHE A 6 -32.63 11.29 -40.86
CA PHE A 6 -31.78 10.15 -41.18
C PHE A 6 -32.55 9.25 -42.15
N HIS A 7 -31.86 8.78 -43.18
CA HIS A 7 -32.37 7.97 -44.29
C HIS A 7 -33.49 6.99 -43.89
N SER A 8 -34.69 7.17 -44.46
CA SER A 8 -35.77 6.18 -44.45
C SER A 8 -35.39 5.04 -45.40
N ASP A 9 -34.72 4.02 -44.87
CA ASP A 9 -34.73 2.70 -45.48
C ASP A 9 -36.15 2.13 -45.27
N PRO A 10 -36.88 1.79 -46.35
CA PRO A 10 -38.27 1.32 -46.28
C PRO A 10 -38.48 0.08 -45.39
N ARG A 11 -37.41 -0.68 -45.08
CA ARG A 11 -37.45 -1.79 -44.11
C ARG A 11 -37.70 -1.34 -42.68
N TYR A 12 -37.58 -0.04 -42.41
CA TYR A 12 -37.68 0.59 -41.11
C TYR A 12 -38.89 1.54 -41.01
N ASP A 13 -39.84 1.51 -41.96
CA ASP A 13 -41.06 2.32 -41.89
C ASP A 13 -41.93 2.02 -40.64
N TRP A 14 -41.70 0.89 -39.97
CA TRP A 14 -42.30 0.55 -38.68
C TRP A 14 -41.71 1.33 -37.47
N PHE A 15 -40.58 2.04 -37.63
CA PHE A 15 -39.96 2.84 -36.58
C PHE A 15 -40.76 4.09 -36.18
N ASP A 16 -41.46 4.70 -37.14
CA ASP A 16 -42.19 5.95 -36.91
C ASP A 16 -43.71 5.73 -36.76
N GLY A 17 -44.20 4.50 -37.01
CA GLY A 17 -45.63 4.18 -37.10
C GLY A 17 -46.39 4.19 -35.77
N ASP A 18 -45.78 3.67 -34.69
CA ASP A 18 -46.49 3.36 -33.43
C ASP A 18 -45.69 3.78 -32.18
N VAL A 19 -44.97 4.89 -32.26
CA VAL A 19 -44.29 5.47 -31.08
C VAL A 19 -45.27 6.40 -30.37
N PRO A 20 -45.44 6.28 -29.05
CA PRO A 20 -46.38 7.15 -28.36
C PRO A 20 -45.98 8.61 -28.44
N ARG A 21 -46.89 9.46 -28.93
CA ARG A 21 -46.65 10.89 -29.07
C ARG A 21 -46.77 11.57 -27.71
N THR A 22 -46.00 12.63 -27.49
CA THR A 22 -46.05 13.44 -26.27
C THR A 22 -47.49 13.86 -25.97
N GLY A 23 -48.02 13.41 -24.82
CA GLY A 23 -49.40 13.70 -24.38
C GLY A 23 -50.47 12.65 -24.73
N GLN A 24 -50.15 11.54 -25.39
CA GLN A 24 -51.07 10.41 -25.55
C GLN A 24 -51.07 9.49 -24.32
N ALA A 25 -52.22 8.89 -24.02
CA ALA A 25 -52.36 7.90 -22.95
C ALA A 25 -51.96 6.50 -23.45
N ASN A 26 -50.74 6.06 -23.12
CA ASN A 26 -50.14 4.85 -23.70
C ASN A 26 -50.57 3.59 -22.92
N LEU A 27 -50.26 3.59 -21.63
CA LEU A 27 -50.61 2.54 -20.67
C LEU A 27 -52.08 2.64 -20.22
N GLY A 28 -52.73 3.78 -20.51
CA GLY A 28 -53.97 4.21 -19.86
C GLY A 28 -53.71 4.83 -18.49
N ALA A 29 -54.53 5.79 -18.06
CA ALA A 29 -54.33 6.51 -16.79
C ALA A 29 -54.39 5.61 -15.54
N ASP A 30 -55.01 4.43 -15.68
CA ASP A 30 -55.20 3.40 -14.66
C ASP A 30 -54.50 2.08 -15.03
N GLY A 31 -53.62 2.08 -16.04
CA GLY A 31 -52.93 0.88 -16.52
C GLY A 31 -53.79 -0.08 -17.33
N ARG A 32 -54.99 0.30 -17.79
CA ARG A 32 -55.88 -0.60 -18.57
C ARG A 32 -55.27 -1.24 -19.82
N ASN A 33 -54.21 -0.64 -20.40
CA ASN A 33 -53.47 -1.17 -21.56
C ASN A 33 -52.12 -1.78 -21.16
N LEU A 34 -51.99 -2.22 -19.91
CA LEU A 34 -50.79 -2.83 -19.36
C LEU A 34 -51.11 -4.20 -18.75
N THR A 35 -50.24 -5.17 -19.02
CA THR A 35 -50.18 -6.43 -18.28
C THR A 35 -48.89 -6.45 -17.47
N LEU A 36 -49.01 -6.60 -16.14
CA LEU A 36 -47.88 -6.87 -15.26
C LEU A 36 -47.61 -8.37 -15.29
N VAL A 37 -46.40 -8.77 -15.66
CA VAL A 37 -46.00 -10.17 -15.82
C VAL A 37 -44.76 -10.44 -14.96
N PHE A 38 -44.78 -11.56 -14.24
CA PHE A 38 -43.59 -12.06 -13.55
C PHE A 38 -43.56 -13.60 -13.57
N LEU A 39 -42.34 -14.15 -13.56
CA LEU A 39 -42.14 -15.59 -13.38
C LEU A 39 -42.18 -15.93 -11.88
N SER A 40 -42.90 -16.98 -11.53
CA SER A 40 -42.94 -17.50 -10.16
C SER A 40 -42.48 -18.96 -10.12
N MET A 41 -41.65 -19.31 -9.14
CA MET A 41 -41.25 -20.69 -8.85
C MET A 41 -40.92 -20.83 -7.36
N ASN A 42 -41.69 -21.64 -6.62
CA ASN A 42 -41.44 -22.06 -5.23
C ASN A 42 -41.14 -20.95 -4.20
N ARG A 43 -41.61 -19.72 -4.46
CA ARG A 43 -41.50 -18.55 -3.56
C ARG A 43 -42.77 -17.70 -3.59
N ALA A 44 -43.93 -18.31 -3.34
CA ALA A 44 -45.22 -17.64 -3.41
C ALA A 44 -45.30 -16.44 -2.46
N ALA A 45 -44.60 -16.46 -1.32
CA ALA A 45 -44.56 -15.33 -0.39
C ALA A 45 -44.04 -14.03 -1.02
N LEU A 46 -43.00 -14.10 -1.87
CA LEU A 46 -42.47 -12.94 -2.59
C LEU A 46 -43.43 -12.46 -3.67
N SER A 47 -44.00 -13.41 -4.42
CA SER A 47 -45.06 -13.11 -5.40
C SER A 47 -46.26 -12.42 -4.75
N ILE A 48 -46.69 -12.89 -3.57
CA ILE A 48 -47.77 -12.29 -2.79
C ILE A 48 -47.38 -10.88 -2.32
N ARG A 49 -46.13 -10.64 -1.93
CA ARG A 49 -45.65 -9.30 -1.53
C ARG A 49 -45.70 -8.32 -2.71
N LEU A 50 -45.25 -8.73 -3.89
CA LEU A 50 -45.37 -7.93 -5.12
C LEU A 50 -46.85 -7.58 -5.38
N LEU A 51 -47.72 -8.58 -5.42
CA LEU A 51 -49.15 -8.40 -5.70
C LEU A 51 -49.86 -7.56 -4.64
N ARG A 52 -49.51 -7.72 -3.36
CA ARG A 52 -50.02 -6.91 -2.27
C ARG A 52 -49.61 -5.46 -2.43
N SER A 53 -48.34 -5.20 -2.71
CA SER A 53 -47.84 -3.84 -2.94
C SER A 53 -48.52 -3.17 -4.13
N LEU A 54 -48.83 -3.92 -5.20
CA LEU A 54 -49.62 -3.40 -6.32
C LEU A 54 -51.04 -3.01 -5.88
N ALA A 55 -51.72 -3.87 -5.11
CA ALA A 55 -53.07 -3.61 -4.63
C ALA A 55 -53.14 -2.42 -3.64
N GLU A 56 -52.08 -2.21 -2.85
CA GLU A 56 -51.97 -1.11 -1.90
C GLU A 56 -51.61 0.22 -2.57
N GLN A 57 -50.62 0.22 -3.47
CA GLN A 57 -50.11 1.45 -4.08
C GLN A 57 -50.93 1.88 -5.31
N VAL A 58 -51.59 0.94 -5.99
CA VAL A 58 -52.43 1.20 -7.17
C VAL A 58 -53.79 0.48 -7.05
N PRO A 59 -54.65 0.89 -6.09
CA PRO A 59 -55.89 0.18 -5.77
C PRO A 59 -56.92 0.14 -6.92
N HIS A 60 -56.77 1.02 -7.92
CA HIS A 60 -57.64 1.11 -9.09
C HIS A 60 -56.98 0.61 -10.38
N PHE A 61 -55.95 -0.23 -10.29
CA PHE A 61 -55.30 -0.80 -11.48
C PHE A 61 -56.30 -1.58 -12.35
N ALA A 62 -56.53 -1.09 -13.57
CA ALA A 62 -57.49 -1.65 -14.53
C ALA A 62 -56.86 -2.61 -15.55
N GLY A 63 -55.54 -2.81 -15.46
CA GLY A 63 -54.79 -3.73 -16.30
C GLY A 63 -55.00 -5.20 -15.95
N GLU A 64 -54.10 -6.04 -16.44
CA GLU A 64 -54.04 -7.47 -16.12
C GLU A 64 -52.77 -7.81 -15.32
N VAL A 65 -52.87 -8.76 -14.40
CA VAL A 65 -51.72 -9.43 -13.77
C VAL A 65 -51.63 -10.86 -14.30
N LEU A 66 -50.53 -11.18 -14.96
CA LEU A 66 -50.26 -12.53 -15.46
C LEU A 66 -49.11 -13.14 -14.68
N VAL A 67 -49.45 -14.10 -13.81
CA VAL A 67 -48.46 -14.91 -13.09
C VAL A 67 -48.06 -16.08 -13.99
N ALA A 68 -46.78 -16.18 -14.33
CA ALA A 68 -46.27 -17.31 -15.09
C ALA A 68 -45.56 -18.28 -14.15
N ASP A 69 -46.27 -19.33 -13.76
CA ASP A 69 -45.78 -20.38 -12.87
C ASP A 69 -44.84 -21.33 -13.63
N ASN A 70 -43.56 -21.28 -13.27
CA ASN A 70 -42.46 -21.98 -13.93
C ASN A 70 -42.16 -23.34 -13.28
N GLY A 71 -43.23 -24.03 -12.84
CA GLY A 71 -43.16 -25.35 -12.21
C GLY A 71 -43.07 -25.31 -10.69
N SER A 72 -43.91 -24.52 -10.01
CA SER A 72 -43.99 -24.53 -8.54
C SER A 72 -44.68 -25.79 -8.00
N ASP A 73 -44.38 -26.10 -6.74
CA ASP A 73 -45.07 -27.11 -5.95
C ASP A 73 -46.55 -26.74 -5.76
N ALA A 74 -47.41 -27.75 -5.66
CA ALA A 74 -48.86 -27.57 -5.58
C ALA A 74 -49.30 -26.69 -4.39
N ALA A 75 -48.58 -26.74 -3.27
CA ALA A 75 -48.89 -25.94 -2.07
C ALA A 75 -48.58 -24.44 -2.27
N GLU A 76 -47.44 -24.13 -2.91
CA GLU A 76 -47.03 -22.75 -3.25
C GLU A 76 -48.03 -22.13 -4.22
N LEU A 77 -48.41 -22.91 -5.24
CA LEU A 77 -49.40 -22.49 -6.22
C LEU A 77 -50.78 -22.24 -5.59
N ALA A 78 -51.23 -23.13 -4.69
CA ALA A 78 -52.49 -22.96 -3.98
C ALA A 78 -52.51 -21.71 -3.09
N ALA A 79 -51.40 -21.40 -2.43
CA ALA A 79 -51.26 -20.18 -1.62
C ALA A 79 -51.35 -18.91 -2.48
N LEU A 80 -50.67 -18.90 -3.63
CA LEU A 80 -50.72 -17.78 -4.57
C LEU A 80 -52.11 -17.58 -5.17
N GLU A 81 -52.79 -18.67 -5.56
CA GLU A 81 -54.17 -18.63 -6.07
C GLU A 81 -55.17 -18.11 -5.04
N ALA A 82 -55.05 -18.56 -3.79
CA ALA A 82 -55.88 -18.07 -2.70
C ALA A 82 -55.72 -16.56 -2.50
N PHE A 83 -54.48 -16.04 -2.58
CA PHE A 83 -54.24 -14.60 -2.49
C PHE A 83 -54.79 -13.84 -3.70
N CYS A 84 -54.56 -14.30 -4.92
CA CYS A 84 -55.10 -13.66 -6.12
C CYS A 84 -56.64 -13.57 -6.06
N GLN A 85 -57.31 -14.64 -5.62
CA GLN A 85 -58.77 -14.69 -5.51
C GLN A 85 -59.32 -13.77 -4.41
N ALA A 86 -58.63 -13.66 -3.27
CA ALA A 86 -59.10 -12.87 -2.13
C ALA A 86 -58.66 -11.39 -2.17
N GLY A 87 -57.46 -11.12 -2.67
CA GLY A 87 -56.74 -9.86 -2.50
C GLY A 87 -56.67 -8.96 -3.74
N LEU A 88 -56.77 -9.51 -4.96
CA LEU A 88 -56.67 -8.71 -6.18
C LEU A 88 -58.04 -8.27 -6.69
N ARG A 89 -58.12 -6.99 -7.10
CA ARG A 89 -59.33 -6.37 -7.68
C ARG A 89 -59.26 -6.16 -9.20
N CYS A 90 -58.09 -6.40 -9.80
CA CYS A 90 -57.85 -6.31 -11.23
C CYS A 90 -58.09 -7.66 -11.94
N ARG A 91 -57.97 -7.69 -13.27
CA ARG A 91 -57.95 -8.96 -14.01
C ARG A 91 -56.67 -9.70 -13.69
N TRP A 92 -56.74 -10.99 -13.40
CA TRP A 92 -55.56 -11.80 -13.17
C TRP A 92 -55.72 -13.21 -13.74
N ARG A 93 -54.59 -13.81 -14.13
CA ARG A 93 -54.50 -15.21 -14.57
C ARG A 93 -53.19 -15.82 -14.07
N ILE A 94 -53.23 -17.12 -13.81
CA ILE A 94 -52.02 -17.91 -13.56
C ILE A 94 -51.83 -18.89 -14.71
N LEU A 95 -50.71 -18.75 -15.40
CA LEU A 95 -50.30 -19.62 -16.50
C LEU A 95 -49.36 -20.67 -15.94
N ARG A 96 -49.84 -21.91 -15.84
CA ARG A 96 -49.10 -23.03 -15.25
C ARG A 96 -48.32 -23.76 -16.34
N PHE A 97 -47.00 -23.73 -16.30
CA PHE A 97 -46.18 -24.39 -17.32
C PHE A 97 -46.05 -25.89 -17.10
N GLY A 98 -46.07 -26.34 -15.84
CA GLY A 98 -45.92 -27.74 -15.44
C GLY A 98 -44.45 -28.22 -15.40
N GLU A 99 -43.52 -27.43 -15.91
CA GLU A 99 -42.08 -27.67 -15.89
C GLU A 99 -41.32 -26.33 -15.88
N ASN A 100 -40.03 -26.37 -15.55
CA ASN A 100 -39.17 -25.19 -15.52
C ASN A 100 -38.55 -24.95 -16.91
N LEU A 101 -39.03 -23.90 -17.59
CA LEU A 101 -38.61 -23.49 -18.93
C LEU A 101 -37.43 -22.50 -18.93
N GLY A 102 -36.82 -22.24 -17.76
CA GLY A 102 -35.81 -21.19 -17.61
C GLY A 102 -36.41 -19.78 -17.67
N VAL A 103 -35.54 -18.76 -17.64
CA VAL A 103 -35.97 -17.35 -17.62
C VAL A 103 -36.42 -16.88 -19.00
N ALA A 104 -35.58 -17.08 -20.03
CA ALA A 104 -35.90 -16.67 -21.39
C ALA A 104 -37.14 -17.38 -21.95
N GLY A 105 -37.18 -18.72 -21.86
CA GLY A 105 -38.30 -19.55 -22.30
C GLY A 105 -39.59 -19.26 -21.53
N GLY A 106 -39.49 -19.12 -20.21
CA GLY A 106 -40.63 -18.76 -19.35
C GLY A 106 -41.23 -17.40 -19.72
N ARG A 107 -40.39 -16.34 -19.83
CA ARG A 107 -40.86 -14.99 -20.20
C ARG A 107 -41.45 -14.97 -21.61
N ASN A 108 -40.80 -15.62 -22.58
CA ASN A 108 -41.33 -15.72 -23.94
C ASN A 108 -42.72 -16.37 -23.98
N ARG A 109 -42.90 -17.49 -23.27
CA ARG A 109 -44.20 -18.19 -23.20
C ARG A 109 -45.27 -17.31 -22.54
N ALA A 110 -44.93 -16.62 -21.45
CA ALA A 110 -45.83 -15.72 -20.76
C ALA A 110 -46.24 -14.52 -21.64
N PHE A 111 -45.28 -13.89 -22.32
CA PHE A 111 -45.53 -12.67 -23.10
C PHE A 111 -46.39 -12.92 -24.34
N ARG A 112 -46.38 -14.15 -24.89
CA ARG A 112 -47.31 -14.55 -25.98
C ARG A 112 -48.78 -14.55 -25.54
N GLU A 113 -49.04 -14.76 -24.26
CA GLU A 113 -50.40 -14.80 -23.69
C GLU A 113 -50.90 -13.42 -23.26
N VAL A 114 -50.08 -12.37 -23.40
CA VAL A 114 -50.43 -11.00 -23.04
C VAL A 114 -51.33 -10.39 -24.12
N THR A 115 -52.50 -9.93 -23.68
CA THR A 115 -53.52 -9.35 -24.58
C THR A 115 -53.44 -7.84 -24.71
N THR A 116 -52.85 -7.15 -23.73
CA THR A 116 -52.59 -5.71 -23.79
C THR A 116 -51.39 -5.39 -24.67
N ASP A 117 -51.27 -4.12 -25.04
CA ASP A 117 -50.14 -3.72 -25.88
C ASP A 117 -48.81 -3.64 -25.13
N TRP A 118 -48.86 -3.31 -23.84
CA TRP A 118 -47.68 -3.10 -23.01
C TRP A 118 -47.53 -4.21 -21.98
N ILE A 119 -46.29 -4.57 -21.71
CA ILE A 119 -45.87 -5.56 -20.74
C ILE A 119 -44.96 -4.87 -19.73
N LEU A 120 -45.32 -4.89 -18.45
CA LEU A 120 -44.41 -4.58 -17.36
C LEU A 120 -43.87 -5.90 -16.81
N SER A 121 -42.66 -6.25 -17.21
CA SER A 121 -41.94 -7.43 -16.77
C SER A 121 -41.20 -7.13 -15.47
N LEU A 122 -41.49 -7.91 -14.42
CA LEU A 122 -40.83 -7.83 -13.12
C LEU A 122 -40.35 -9.22 -12.68
N ASP A 123 -39.28 -9.26 -11.90
CA ASP A 123 -38.96 -10.41 -11.05
C ASP A 123 -39.90 -10.45 -9.83
N ASN A 124 -40.11 -11.65 -9.27
CA ASN A 124 -41.13 -11.88 -8.23
C ASN A 124 -40.71 -11.41 -6.83
N ASP A 125 -39.47 -10.99 -6.66
CA ASP A 125 -38.85 -10.43 -5.45
C ASP A 125 -38.81 -8.89 -5.45
N ILE A 126 -39.50 -8.27 -6.40
CA ILE A 126 -39.69 -6.83 -6.48
C ILE A 126 -41.01 -6.45 -5.80
N TYR A 127 -41.07 -5.31 -5.13
CA TYR A 127 -42.34 -4.72 -4.64
C TYR A 127 -42.36 -3.20 -4.81
N LEU A 128 -43.56 -2.62 -4.79
CA LEU A 128 -43.80 -1.20 -5.03
C LEU A 128 -43.95 -0.42 -3.71
N THR A 129 -43.46 0.81 -3.70
CA THR A 129 -43.61 1.75 -2.56
C THR A 129 -44.44 2.99 -2.90
N ALA A 130 -44.77 3.19 -4.18
CA ALA A 130 -45.62 4.27 -4.68
C ALA A 130 -46.21 3.91 -6.06
N ASP A 131 -47.22 4.64 -6.53
CA ASP A 131 -47.80 4.47 -7.87
C ASP A 131 -46.79 4.89 -8.98
N PRO A 132 -46.30 3.94 -9.82
CA PRO A 132 -45.28 4.22 -10.83
C PRO A 132 -45.88 4.72 -12.15
N PHE A 133 -47.18 4.53 -12.39
CA PHE A 133 -47.75 4.64 -13.74
C PHE A 133 -47.80 6.07 -14.30
N PRO A 134 -48.04 7.13 -13.52
CA PRO A 134 -47.96 8.49 -14.02
C PRO A 134 -46.58 8.81 -14.63
N THR A 135 -45.51 8.42 -13.92
CA THR A 135 -44.13 8.65 -14.36
C THR A 135 -43.75 7.78 -15.54
N LEU A 136 -44.10 6.49 -15.51
CA LEU A 136 -43.86 5.58 -16.64
C LEU A 136 -44.55 6.06 -17.91
N GLN A 137 -45.80 6.52 -17.82
CA GLN A 137 -46.54 7.03 -18.97
C GLN A 137 -45.91 8.31 -19.53
N ARG A 138 -45.53 9.24 -18.66
CA ARG A 138 -44.81 10.47 -19.05
C ARG A 138 -43.52 10.11 -19.78
N ASP A 139 -42.64 9.34 -19.16
CA ASP A 139 -41.30 9.05 -19.68
C ASP A 139 -41.36 8.28 -21.01
N LEU A 140 -42.28 7.32 -21.13
CA LEU A 140 -42.51 6.58 -22.36
C LEU A 140 -42.91 7.52 -23.52
N SER A 141 -43.79 8.49 -23.25
CA SER A 141 -44.25 9.47 -24.24
C SER A 141 -43.21 10.54 -24.59
N VAL A 142 -42.34 10.90 -23.64
CA VAL A 142 -41.27 11.89 -23.83
C VAL A 142 -40.12 11.27 -24.64
N LEU A 143 -39.71 10.05 -24.28
CA LEU A 143 -38.60 9.38 -24.95
C LEU A 143 -38.99 8.81 -26.31
N GLY A 144 -40.26 8.51 -26.50
CA GLY A 144 -40.76 7.88 -27.71
C GLY A 144 -40.03 6.57 -27.97
N CYS A 145 -40.12 5.63 -27.02
CA CYS A 145 -39.45 4.33 -27.09
C CYS A 145 -40.44 3.18 -26.88
N HIS A 146 -40.08 2.00 -27.36
CA HIS A 146 -40.84 0.75 -27.15
C HIS A 146 -40.32 -0.08 -26.00
N PHE A 147 -39.15 0.27 -25.46
CA PHE A 147 -38.44 -0.47 -24.42
C PHE A 147 -37.92 0.52 -23.38
N LEU A 148 -38.34 0.34 -22.14
CA LEU A 148 -38.03 1.23 -21.03
C LEU A 148 -37.59 0.42 -19.81
N SER A 149 -36.33 0.56 -19.43
CA SER A 149 -35.76 0.07 -18.18
C SER A 149 -36.42 0.74 -16.98
N VAL A 150 -36.75 -0.05 -15.96
CA VAL A 150 -37.36 0.44 -14.72
C VAL A 150 -36.28 0.43 -13.62
N PRO A 151 -35.97 1.57 -13.01
CA PRO A 151 -35.00 1.60 -11.92
C PRO A 151 -35.45 0.79 -10.70
N LEU A 152 -34.48 0.20 -10.02
CA LEU A 152 -34.66 -0.60 -8.81
C LEU A 152 -33.90 0.03 -7.64
N LEU A 153 -34.54 0.07 -6.48
CA LEU A 153 -33.97 0.46 -5.20
C LEU A 153 -33.51 -0.78 -4.42
N ASN A 154 -32.52 -0.58 -3.56
CA ASN A 154 -32.19 -1.54 -2.52
C ASN A 154 -33.28 -1.56 -1.42
N PRO A 155 -33.30 -2.58 -0.54
CA PRO A 155 -34.28 -2.67 0.55
C PRO A 155 -34.30 -1.47 1.51
N ASP A 156 -33.23 -0.67 1.56
CA ASP A 156 -33.13 0.56 2.34
C ASP A 156 -34.02 1.70 1.81
N GLN A 157 -34.53 1.59 0.57
CA GLN A 157 -35.28 2.62 -0.15
C GLN A 157 -34.55 3.97 -0.29
N ALA A 158 -33.27 4.00 0.06
CA ALA A 158 -32.42 5.18 0.10
C ALA A 158 -31.34 5.14 -0.98
N SER A 159 -31.10 3.96 -1.58
CA SER A 159 -30.10 3.75 -2.62
C SER A 159 -30.62 2.92 -3.80
N PHE A 160 -30.04 3.15 -4.98
CA PHE A 160 -30.36 2.41 -6.20
C PHE A 160 -29.63 1.06 -6.23
N PHE A 161 -30.38 -0.01 -6.48
CA PHE A 161 -29.83 -1.29 -6.93
C PHE A 161 -29.43 -1.21 -8.41
N ALA A 162 -30.29 -0.61 -9.24
CA ALA A 162 -30.03 -0.40 -10.67
C ALA A 162 -30.73 0.88 -11.16
N PHE A 163 -30.01 1.73 -11.89
CA PHE A 163 -30.55 2.96 -12.49
C PHE A 163 -29.90 3.21 -13.86
N GLY A 164 -30.67 2.96 -14.94
CA GLY A 164 -30.17 2.99 -16.32
C GLY A 164 -29.03 2.01 -16.61
N GLY A 165 -28.75 1.75 -17.89
CA GLY A 165 -27.63 0.86 -18.25
C GLY A 165 -27.07 1.10 -19.64
N GLN A 166 -25.77 0.86 -19.80
CA GLN A 166 -25.06 0.92 -21.06
C GLN A 166 -24.36 -0.39 -21.37
N LEU A 167 -24.56 -0.88 -22.59
CA LEU A 167 -23.69 -1.90 -23.17
C LEU A 167 -22.32 -1.29 -23.45
N GLN A 168 -21.27 -1.90 -22.92
CA GLN A 168 -19.89 -1.46 -23.08
C GLN A 168 -19.03 -2.56 -23.69
N THR A 169 -18.21 -2.21 -24.66
CA THR A 169 -17.20 -3.11 -25.21
C THR A 169 -15.82 -2.70 -24.72
N LEU A 170 -15.09 -3.64 -24.13
CA LEU A 170 -13.72 -3.49 -23.64
C LEU A 170 -12.82 -4.46 -24.43
N ILE A 171 -11.55 -4.14 -24.60
CA ILE A 171 -10.58 -5.09 -25.15
C ILE A 171 -9.82 -5.72 -23.98
N GLN A 172 -10.00 -7.02 -23.79
CA GLN A 172 -9.30 -7.80 -22.77
C GLN A 172 -8.56 -8.95 -23.49
N ASP A 173 -7.25 -9.07 -23.25
CA ASP A 173 -6.37 -10.06 -23.90
C ASP A 173 -6.47 -10.08 -25.45
N GLY A 174 -6.64 -8.90 -26.05
CA GLY A 174 -6.78 -8.74 -27.50
C GLY A 174 -8.11 -9.22 -28.08
N GLN A 175 -9.09 -9.54 -27.25
CA GLN A 175 -10.44 -9.95 -27.66
C GLN A 175 -11.49 -8.92 -27.18
N PRO A 176 -12.50 -8.61 -27.99
CA PRO A 176 -13.57 -7.71 -27.58
C PRO A 176 -14.50 -8.43 -26.60
N ARG A 177 -14.58 -7.88 -25.38
CA ARG A 177 -15.47 -8.31 -24.31
C ARG A 177 -16.64 -7.33 -24.20
N LEU A 178 -17.84 -7.85 -24.03
CA LEU A 178 -19.05 -7.09 -23.80
C LEU A 178 -19.42 -7.18 -22.31
N THR A 179 -19.66 -6.02 -21.70
CA THR A 179 -20.13 -5.88 -20.32
C THR A 179 -21.26 -4.85 -20.23
N ILE A 180 -21.87 -4.72 -19.06
CA ILE A 180 -22.90 -3.72 -18.77
C ILE A 180 -22.37 -2.79 -17.67
N ALA A 181 -22.53 -1.49 -17.86
CA ALA A 181 -22.39 -0.51 -16.79
C ALA A 181 -23.74 0.11 -16.46
N THR A 182 -24.09 0.22 -15.18
CA THR A 182 -25.23 1.02 -14.74
C THR A 182 -24.86 2.51 -14.73
N LEU A 183 -25.82 3.40 -14.96
CA LEU A 183 -25.52 4.84 -15.02
C LEU A 183 -25.11 5.39 -13.64
N LEU A 184 -25.72 4.86 -12.58
CA LEU A 184 -25.29 5.03 -11.20
C LEU A 184 -24.73 3.72 -10.68
N PRO A 185 -23.65 3.74 -9.88
CA PRO A 185 -23.15 2.53 -9.25
C PRO A 185 -24.20 1.95 -8.28
N PRO A 186 -24.29 0.62 -8.12
CA PRO A 186 -25.14 0.01 -7.10
C PRO A 186 -24.82 0.58 -5.71
N GLY A 187 -25.85 1.00 -4.97
CA GLY A 187 -25.72 1.68 -3.69
C GLY A 187 -25.67 3.21 -3.76
N ALA A 188 -25.74 3.81 -4.95
CA ALA A 188 -25.83 5.27 -5.09
C ALA A 188 -27.11 5.82 -4.41
N PRO A 189 -27.03 6.91 -3.64
CA PRO A 189 -28.20 7.48 -2.96
C PRO A 189 -29.21 8.07 -3.96
N LEU A 190 -30.48 8.16 -3.56
CA LEU A 190 -31.53 8.77 -4.41
C LEU A 190 -31.17 10.17 -4.92
N SER A 191 -30.45 10.97 -4.13
CA SER A 191 -29.99 12.32 -4.50
C SER A 191 -29.12 12.33 -5.76
N ALA A 192 -28.35 11.26 -5.99
CA ALA A 192 -27.47 11.15 -7.16
C ALA A 192 -28.25 11.13 -8.48
N ALA A 193 -29.47 10.58 -8.50
CA ALA A 193 -30.32 10.61 -9.70
C ALA A 193 -30.79 12.04 -10.03
N HIS A 194 -31.13 12.85 -9.03
CA HIS A 194 -31.49 14.25 -9.22
C HIS A 194 -30.32 15.10 -9.72
N GLU A 195 -29.09 14.81 -9.28
CA GLU A 195 -27.88 15.51 -9.74
C GLU A 195 -27.55 15.17 -11.20
N MET A 196 -27.69 13.90 -11.59
CA MET A 196 -27.49 13.46 -12.97
C MET A 196 -28.60 13.96 -13.91
N ARG A 197 -29.84 14.09 -13.42
CA ARG A 197 -31.03 14.53 -14.16
C ARG A 197 -31.82 15.56 -13.34
N PRO A 198 -31.44 16.85 -13.36
CA PRO A 198 -32.10 17.90 -12.56
C PRO A 198 -33.59 18.09 -12.85
N ALA A 199 -34.07 17.65 -14.02
CA ALA A 199 -35.47 17.74 -14.42
C ALA A 199 -36.33 16.55 -13.95
N GLY A 200 -35.71 15.48 -13.43
CA GLY A 200 -36.45 14.27 -13.03
C GLY A 200 -37.16 13.55 -14.18
N ASP A 201 -36.67 13.69 -15.41
CA ASP A 201 -37.24 13.09 -16.62
C ASP A 201 -36.48 11.81 -17.04
N GLY A 202 -37.20 10.87 -17.66
CA GLY A 202 -36.59 9.68 -18.26
C GLY A 202 -35.52 10.00 -19.30
N PHE A 203 -34.65 9.04 -19.61
CA PHE A 203 -33.54 9.23 -20.55
C PHE A 203 -33.25 8.00 -21.41
N LEU A 204 -32.59 8.19 -22.55
CA LEU A 204 -32.15 7.09 -23.42
C LEU A 204 -30.90 6.37 -22.87
N CYS A 205 -30.88 5.05 -23.01
CA CYS A 205 -29.77 4.18 -22.63
C CYS A 205 -29.60 3.06 -23.67
N SER A 206 -28.62 2.16 -23.51
CA SER A 206 -28.37 1.07 -24.48
C SER A 206 -28.60 -0.33 -23.91
N PHE A 207 -28.95 -0.43 -22.62
CA PHE A 207 -29.25 -1.69 -21.95
C PHE A 207 -30.67 -1.70 -21.37
N LEU A 208 -31.42 -2.76 -21.68
CA LEU A 208 -32.74 -3.05 -21.15
C LEU A 208 -32.63 -4.12 -20.06
N PHE A 209 -32.99 -3.79 -18.82
CA PHE A 209 -32.93 -4.76 -17.72
C PHE A 209 -33.93 -5.90 -17.91
N GLY A 210 -33.47 -7.15 -17.85
CA GLY A 210 -34.36 -8.32 -17.94
C GLY A 210 -35.34 -8.41 -16.76
N GLY A 211 -34.85 -8.15 -15.55
CA GLY A 211 -35.62 -8.29 -14.29
C GLY A 211 -36.64 -7.18 -14.02
N ALA A 212 -36.52 -6.02 -14.66
CA ALA A 212 -37.47 -4.90 -14.48
C ALA A 212 -37.51 -4.00 -15.71
N SER A 213 -38.50 -4.24 -16.58
CA SER A 213 -38.65 -3.49 -17.83
C SER A 213 -40.09 -3.36 -18.29
N LEU A 214 -40.38 -2.26 -18.96
CA LEU A 214 -41.62 -1.99 -19.67
C LEU A 214 -41.36 -2.10 -21.18
N LEU A 215 -42.14 -2.93 -21.88
CA LEU A 215 -41.93 -3.23 -23.29
C LEU A 215 -43.22 -3.32 -24.10
N ARG A 216 -43.16 -2.94 -25.37
CA ARG A 216 -44.26 -3.08 -26.34
C ARG A 216 -44.30 -4.53 -26.84
N ARG A 217 -45.44 -5.21 -26.67
CA ARG A 217 -45.62 -6.63 -27.02
C ARG A 217 -45.25 -6.93 -28.47
N ASP A 218 -45.80 -6.18 -29.41
CA ASP A 218 -45.65 -6.47 -30.84
C ASP A 218 -44.19 -6.24 -31.29
N SER A 219 -43.52 -5.21 -30.77
CA SER A 219 -42.11 -4.94 -31.04
C SER A 219 -41.20 -6.02 -30.46
N PHE A 220 -41.50 -6.51 -29.25
CA PHE A 220 -40.78 -7.63 -28.65
C PHE A 220 -40.94 -8.92 -29.47
N ALA A 221 -42.17 -9.22 -29.92
CA ALA A 221 -42.46 -10.37 -30.77
C ALA A 221 -41.78 -10.26 -32.14
N ALA A 222 -41.80 -9.08 -32.77
CA ALA A 222 -41.16 -8.83 -34.07
C ALA A 222 -39.63 -9.02 -34.03
N LEU A 223 -39.00 -8.77 -32.88
CA LEU A 223 -37.56 -8.98 -32.67
C LEU A 223 -37.20 -10.42 -32.26
N GLY A 224 -38.19 -11.33 -32.21
CA GLY A 224 -37.98 -12.75 -31.88
C GLY A 224 -37.90 -13.07 -30.40
N GLY A 225 -38.30 -12.15 -29.51
CA GLY A 225 -38.27 -12.33 -28.06
C GLY A 225 -36.86 -12.55 -27.49
N PHE A 226 -36.76 -13.12 -26.28
CA PHE A 226 -35.49 -13.55 -25.69
C PHE A 226 -34.99 -14.83 -26.36
N ASP A 227 -33.67 -15.04 -26.43
CA ASP A 227 -33.10 -16.27 -26.99
C ASP A 227 -33.16 -17.40 -25.96
N GLU A 228 -34.00 -18.39 -26.23
CA GLU A 228 -34.25 -19.55 -25.35
C GLU A 228 -33.04 -20.49 -25.22
N GLY A 229 -32.00 -20.31 -26.04
CA GLY A 229 -30.70 -20.97 -25.86
C GLY A 229 -29.97 -20.56 -24.58
N MET A 230 -30.33 -19.42 -23.99
CA MET A 230 -29.88 -19.00 -22.65
C MET A 230 -30.96 -19.34 -21.63
N PHE A 231 -30.83 -20.53 -21.02
CA PHE A 231 -31.77 -21.00 -19.98
C PHE A 231 -31.86 -20.01 -18.81
N ILE A 232 -30.75 -19.38 -18.45
CA ILE A 232 -30.69 -18.32 -17.45
C ILE A 232 -29.48 -17.40 -17.67
N GLY A 233 -29.69 -16.09 -17.47
CA GLY A 233 -28.66 -15.08 -17.52
C GLY A 233 -28.26 -14.72 -18.96
N PHE A 234 -27.76 -13.50 -19.12
CA PHE A 234 -27.30 -12.93 -20.40
C PHE A 234 -28.40 -12.74 -21.48
N GLU A 235 -29.65 -13.13 -21.22
CA GLU A 235 -30.74 -12.99 -22.17
C GLU A 235 -31.07 -11.52 -22.48
N ASP A 236 -30.89 -10.65 -21.48
CA ASP A 236 -31.08 -9.22 -21.56
C ASP A 236 -29.91 -8.51 -22.28
N ILE A 237 -28.68 -9.01 -22.17
CA ILE A 237 -27.53 -8.56 -22.97
C ILE A 237 -27.74 -8.85 -24.45
N ASP A 238 -28.10 -10.09 -24.79
CA ASP A 238 -28.43 -10.49 -26.17
C ASP A 238 -29.57 -9.64 -26.75
N PHE A 239 -30.67 -9.49 -26.00
CA PHE A 239 -31.80 -8.71 -26.47
C PHE A 239 -31.42 -7.23 -26.63
N SER A 240 -30.68 -6.64 -25.69
CA SER A 240 -30.20 -5.27 -25.79
C SER A 240 -29.26 -5.05 -26.99
N LEU A 241 -28.38 -6.01 -27.29
CA LEU A 241 -27.54 -5.98 -28.49
C LEU A 241 -28.38 -6.01 -29.76
N ARG A 242 -29.43 -6.83 -29.80
CA ARG A 242 -30.35 -6.91 -30.94
C ARG A 242 -31.17 -5.63 -31.09
N LEU A 243 -31.59 -5.02 -29.98
CA LEU A 243 -32.23 -3.70 -29.99
C LEU A 243 -31.30 -2.64 -30.56
N TRP A 244 -30.05 -2.58 -30.09
CA TRP A 244 -29.05 -1.63 -30.58
C TRP A 244 -28.75 -1.81 -32.06
N ARG A 245 -28.47 -3.05 -32.51
CA ARG A 245 -28.22 -3.38 -33.93
C ARG A 245 -29.44 -3.13 -34.80
N GLY A 246 -30.62 -3.34 -34.24
CA GLY A 246 -31.90 -3.05 -34.85
C GLY A 246 -32.31 -1.59 -34.75
N GLY A 247 -31.45 -0.67 -34.29
CA GLY A 247 -31.68 0.78 -34.22
C GLY A 247 -32.70 1.24 -33.16
N MET A 248 -33.20 0.33 -32.32
CA MET A 248 -34.30 0.60 -31.39
C MET A 248 -33.87 1.47 -30.22
N LYS A 249 -34.71 2.45 -29.87
CA LYS A 249 -34.53 3.26 -28.66
C LYS A 249 -34.82 2.44 -27.42
N VAL A 250 -33.86 2.41 -26.50
CA VAL A 250 -34.05 1.95 -25.13
C VAL A 250 -34.01 3.16 -24.21
N GLY A 251 -34.98 3.27 -23.33
CA GLY A 251 -35.02 4.31 -22.30
C GLY A 251 -34.82 3.75 -20.90
N SER A 252 -34.64 4.63 -19.93
CA SER A 252 -34.79 4.37 -18.50
C SER A 252 -35.75 5.38 -17.90
N ALA A 253 -36.69 4.90 -17.10
CA ALA A 253 -37.62 5.76 -16.37
C ALA A 253 -36.89 6.55 -15.27
N ALA A 254 -37.41 7.72 -14.91
CA ALA A 254 -36.93 8.54 -13.79
C ALA A 254 -37.87 8.41 -12.59
N LEU A 255 -37.95 7.18 -12.06
CA LEU A 255 -38.75 6.83 -10.88
C LEU A 255 -37.91 6.07 -9.87
N ALA A 256 -38.34 6.09 -8.60
CA ALA A 256 -37.67 5.45 -7.48
C ALA A 256 -38.72 4.82 -6.53
N CYS A 257 -39.43 3.80 -7.01
CA CYS A 257 -40.48 3.15 -6.21
C CYS A 257 -40.58 1.63 -6.37
N PHE A 258 -39.72 1.00 -7.18
CA PHE A 258 -39.58 -0.45 -7.20
C PHE A 258 -38.39 -0.85 -6.34
N VAL A 259 -38.61 -1.71 -5.36
CA VAL A 259 -37.56 -2.21 -4.46
C VAL A 259 -37.27 -3.66 -4.81
N HIS A 260 -36.01 -3.98 -5.06
CA HIS A 260 -35.55 -5.34 -5.29
C HIS A 260 -35.05 -5.93 -3.96
N ASP A 261 -35.81 -6.87 -3.40
CA ASP A 261 -35.56 -7.44 -2.08
C ASP A 261 -35.61 -8.97 -2.17
N HIS A 262 -34.42 -9.57 -2.30
CA HIS A 262 -34.22 -11.00 -2.50
C HIS A 262 -33.71 -11.66 -1.21
N PRO A 263 -34.57 -11.98 -0.22
CA PRO A 263 -34.15 -12.63 1.01
C PRO A 263 -33.58 -14.03 0.75
N ALA A 264 -32.77 -14.54 1.69
CA ALA A 264 -32.15 -15.86 1.60
C ALA A 264 -33.19 -16.99 1.58
N ALA A 265 -32.86 -18.12 0.95
CA ALA A 265 -33.78 -19.25 0.81
C ALA A 265 -33.95 -20.05 2.11
N GLU A 266 -35.17 -20.07 2.67
CA GLU A 266 -35.48 -20.74 3.93
C GLU A 266 -35.97 -22.20 3.74
N ALA A 267 -36.73 -22.48 2.68
CA ALA A 267 -37.28 -23.80 2.38
C ALA A 267 -36.39 -24.62 1.42
N GLU A 268 -36.44 -25.96 1.49
CA GLU A 268 -35.60 -26.83 0.64
C GLU A 268 -35.95 -26.73 -0.86
N SER A 269 -37.23 -26.51 -1.18
CA SER A 269 -37.71 -26.25 -2.55
C SER A 269 -37.18 -24.92 -3.11
N ASP A 270 -37.04 -23.91 -2.25
CA ASP A 270 -36.43 -22.59 -2.55
C ASP A 270 -34.92 -22.74 -2.81
N ARG A 271 -34.21 -23.46 -1.94
CA ARG A 271 -32.78 -23.78 -2.12
C ARG A 271 -32.50 -24.64 -3.35
N SER A 272 -33.43 -25.51 -3.73
CA SER A 272 -33.33 -26.31 -4.95
C SER A 272 -33.51 -25.45 -6.20
N TYR A 273 -34.44 -24.49 -6.16
CA TYR A 273 -34.62 -23.52 -7.24
C TYR A 273 -33.39 -22.61 -7.38
N GLU A 274 -32.89 -22.04 -6.29
CA GLU A 274 -31.67 -21.20 -6.28
C GLU A 274 -30.43 -21.96 -6.80
N ARG A 275 -30.28 -23.25 -6.44
CA ARG A 275 -29.25 -24.14 -7.00
C ARG A 275 -29.36 -24.31 -8.52
N ALA A 276 -30.58 -24.44 -9.03
CA ALA A 276 -30.82 -24.57 -10.47
C ALA A 276 -30.65 -23.23 -11.20
N ARG A 277 -30.97 -22.11 -10.54
CA ARG A 277 -30.88 -20.73 -11.04
C ARG A 277 -29.43 -20.26 -11.14
N PHE A 278 -28.62 -20.52 -10.11
CA PHE A 278 -27.21 -20.13 -10.04
C PHE A 278 -26.24 -21.27 -10.35
N SER A 279 -26.70 -22.27 -11.10
CA SER A 279 -25.82 -23.33 -11.59
C SER A 279 -24.74 -22.73 -12.50
N ARG A 280 -23.49 -22.73 -12.02
CA ARG A 280 -22.32 -22.25 -12.76
C ARG A 280 -22.24 -22.85 -14.17
N ARG A 281 -22.55 -24.14 -14.30
CA ARG A 281 -22.64 -24.84 -15.59
C ARG A 281 -23.65 -24.20 -16.54
N LYS A 282 -24.90 -23.96 -16.09
CA LYS A 282 -25.96 -23.39 -16.94
C LYS A 282 -25.66 -21.95 -17.37
N LEU A 283 -25.11 -21.13 -16.47
CA LEU A 283 -24.70 -19.76 -16.78
C LEU A 283 -23.51 -19.73 -17.74
N HIS A 284 -22.56 -20.65 -17.58
CA HIS A 284 -21.43 -20.78 -18.51
C HIS A 284 -21.89 -21.25 -19.89
N ASP A 285 -22.85 -22.18 -19.97
CA ASP A 285 -23.46 -22.61 -21.23
C ASP A 285 -24.20 -21.45 -21.93
N ALA A 286 -24.95 -20.64 -21.17
CA ALA A 286 -25.62 -19.44 -21.67
C ALA A 286 -24.62 -18.39 -22.20
N ALA A 287 -23.54 -18.13 -21.46
CA ALA A 287 -22.46 -17.27 -21.90
C ALA A 287 -21.84 -17.77 -23.21
N ARG A 288 -21.42 -19.04 -23.27
CA ARG A 288 -20.86 -19.62 -24.49
C ARG A 288 -21.79 -19.52 -25.70
N HIS A 289 -23.09 -19.69 -25.48
CA HIS A 289 -24.10 -19.51 -26.53
C HIS A 289 -24.12 -18.07 -27.05
N LEU A 290 -24.15 -17.07 -26.15
CA LEU A 290 -24.08 -15.65 -26.53
C LEU A 290 -22.75 -15.31 -27.23
N GLU A 291 -21.62 -15.79 -26.71
CA GLU A 291 -20.29 -15.56 -27.28
C GLU A 291 -20.20 -16.12 -28.70
N ALA A 292 -20.69 -17.35 -28.92
CA ALA A 292 -20.74 -17.95 -30.25
C ALA A 292 -21.66 -17.19 -31.21
N LYS A 293 -22.77 -16.64 -30.70
CA LYS A 293 -23.76 -15.90 -31.49
C LYS A 293 -23.30 -14.52 -31.91
N HIS A 294 -22.60 -13.77 -31.04
CA HIS A 294 -22.26 -12.37 -31.27
C HIS A 294 -20.77 -12.09 -31.47
N GLY A 295 -19.88 -13.02 -31.14
CA GLY A 295 -18.42 -12.87 -31.26
C GLY A 295 -17.78 -12.01 -30.18
N PHE A 296 -18.52 -11.68 -29.11
CA PHE A 296 -17.98 -10.99 -27.93
C PHE A 296 -17.77 -11.98 -26.80
N ARG A 297 -16.70 -11.81 -26.03
CA ARG A 297 -16.60 -12.49 -24.73
C ARG A 297 -17.57 -11.85 -23.74
N VAL A 298 -18.26 -12.64 -22.93
CA VAL A 298 -19.10 -12.16 -21.82
C VAL A 298 -18.76 -12.87 -20.52
N TRP A 299 -18.21 -14.08 -20.59
CA TRP A 299 -17.69 -14.77 -19.41
C TRP A 299 -16.32 -14.23 -19.01
N GLY A 300 -16.10 -14.02 -17.72
CA GLY A 300 -14.80 -13.60 -17.18
C GLY A 300 -14.85 -13.37 -15.68
N GLU A 301 -13.75 -12.86 -15.12
CA GLU A 301 -13.53 -12.82 -13.67
C GLU A 301 -14.62 -12.08 -12.89
N GLU A 302 -15.21 -11.01 -13.43
CA GLU A 302 -16.34 -10.30 -12.83
C GLU A 302 -17.58 -11.20 -12.64
N VAL A 303 -17.92 -12.01 -13.64
CA VAL A 303 -19.06 -12.95 -13.59
C VAL A 303 -18.77 -14.07 -12.59
N GLU A 304 -17.53 -14.55 -12.57
CA GLU A 304 -17.06 -15.57 -11.62
C GLU A 304 -17.07 -15.07 -10.17
N ASN A 305 -16.63 -13.83 -9.94
CA ASN A 305 -16.64 -13.18 -8.64
C ASN A 305 -18.06 -12.91 -8.17
N TRP A 306 -18.95 -12.44 -9.05
CA TRP A 306 -20.36 -12.27 -8.76
C TRP A 306 -21.04 -13.60 -8.41
N LEU A 307 -20.77 -14.67 -9.17
CA LEU A 307 -21.29 -16.01 -8.88
C LEU A 307 -20.79 -16.50 -7.52
N THR A 308 -19.50 -16.37 -7.25
CA THR A 308 -18.89 -16.82 -5.99
C THR A 308 -19.43 -16.03 -4.79
N ALA A 309 -19.64 -14.72 -4.92
CA ALA A 309 -20.27 -13.89 -3.90
C ALA A 309 -21.71 -14.32 -3.63
N ARG A 310 -22.46 -14.65 -4.69
CA ARG A 310 -23.86 -15.04 -4.62
C ARG A 310 -24.04 -16.46 -4.06
N GLU A 311 -23.17 -17.41 -4.44
CA GLU A 311 -23.08 -18.76 -3.87
C GLU A 311 -22.84 -18.71 -2.35
N ARG A 312 -21.93 -17.82 -1.89
CA ARG A 312 -21.67 -17.58 -0.46
C ARG A 312 -22.87 -16.97 0.27
N GLN A 313 -23.55 -16.01 -0.35
CA GLN A 313 -24.71 -15.34 0.23
C GLN A 313 -25.91 -16.29 0.40
N GLN A 314 -26.06 -17.27 -0.50
CA GLN A 314 -27.18 -18.23 -0.49
C GLN A 314 -26.88 -19.56 0.25
N GLN A 315 -25.69 -19.72 0.85
CA GLN A 315 -25.27 -20.96 1.54
C GLN A 315 -25.40 -22.24 0.69
N ILE A 316 -25.22 -22.14 -0.63
CA ILE A 316 -25.35 -23.27 -1.55
C ILE A 316 -23.99 -24.02 -1.60
N PRO A 317 -23.89 -25.29 -1.18
CA PRO A 317 -22.64 -26.04 -1.27
C PRO A 317 -22.30 -26.31 -2.74
N GLY A 318 -21.09 -25.95 -3.18
CA GLY A 318 -20.62 -26.20 -4.55
C GLY A 318 -20.57 -27.70 -4.85
N THR A 319 -21.49 -28.19 -5.68
CA THR A 319 -21.43 -29.52 -6.27
C THR A 319 -20.56 -29.47 -7.53
N ASP A 320 -19.27 -29.78 -7.40
CA ASP A 320 -18.45 -30.48 -8.41
C ASP A 320 -17.05 -30.80 -7.82
N ALA A 321 -17.02 -31.32 -6.59
CA ALA A 321 -15.85 -31.98 -6.02
C ALA A 321 -15.83 -33.47 -6.43
N ALA A 322 -15.64 -33.75 -7.72
CA ALA A 322 -15.43 -35.12 -8.20
C ALA A 322 -14.72 -35.19 -9.55
N ALA A 323 -13.44 -34.79 -9.62
CA ALA A 323 -12.40 -35.45 -10.42
C ALA A 323 -11.07 -34.72 -10.28
N GLY A 324 -10.03 -35.43 -9.84
CA GLY A 324 -8.63 -35.01 -9.98
C GLY A 324 -8.00 -34.38 -8.75
N SER A 325 -7.70 -35.20 -7.74
CA SER A 325 -6.69 -34.89 -6.73
C SER A 325 -5.31 -34.76 -7.38
N GLY A 326 -4.94 -33.53 -7.76
CA GLY A 326 -3.55 -33.10 -7.96
C GLY A 326 -3.14 -32.17 -6.79
N PRO A 327 -1.85 -32.02 -6.49
CA PRO A 327 -1.40 -31.13 -5.41
C PRO A 327 -1.95 -29.72 -5.67
N ALA A 328 -2.47 -29.08 -4.61
CA ALA A 328 -3.03 -27.73 -4.68
C ALA A 328 -1.97 -26.75 -5.21
N GLU A 329 -2.06 -26.39 -6.49
CA GLU A 329 -1.43 -25.17 -6.99
C GLU A 329 -2.19 -23.98 -6.42
N ALA A 330 -1.43 -23.08 -5.79
CA ALA A 330 -1.93 -21.86 -5.21
C ALA A 330 -2.74 -21.06 -6.25
N SER A 331 -3.93 -20.60 -5.86
CA SER A 331 -4.70 -19.64 -6.64
C SER A 331 -3.80 -18.43 -6.94
N PRO A 332 -3.66 -17.99 -8.22
CA PRO A 332 -2.76 -16.89 -8.55
C PRO A 332 -3.24 -15.62 -7.83
N ALA A 333 -2.33 -14.98 -7.11
CA ALA A 333 -2.59 -13.73 -6.41
C ALA A 333 -3.06 -12.66 -7.42
N ARG A 334 -4.12 -11.90 -7.07
CA ARG A 334 -4.56 -10.73 -7.84
C ARG A 334 -3.36 -9.80 -8.07
N ARG A 335 -3.12 -9.41 -9.33
CA ARG A 335 -2.09 -8.43 -9.67
C ARG A 335 -2.51 -7.04 -9.15
N PRO A 336 -1.61 -6.30 -8.48
CA PRO A 336 -1.94 -4.94 -8.03
C PRO A 336 -2.23 -4.03 -9.23
N ARG A 337 -3.24 -3.18 -9.09
CA ARG A 337 -3.69 -2.25 -10.13
C ARG A 337 -3.09 -0.87 -9.94
N ILE A 338 -2.37 -0.38 -10.94
CA ILE A 338 -1.57 0.84 -10.89
C ILE A 338 -2.02 1.83 -11.98
N ALA A 339 -2.40 3.04 -11.59
CA ALA A 339 -2.62 4.12 -12.55
C ALA A 339 -1.30 4.81 -12.89
N LEU A 340 -0.96 4.94 -14.17
CA LEU A 340 0.15 5.72 -14.68
C LEU A 340 -0.39 7.01 -15.30
N VAL A 341 -0.19 8.14 -14.62
CA VAL A 341 -0.79 9.43 -14.97
C VAL A 341 0.23 10.30 -15.70
N THR A 342 -0.06 10.62 -16.97
CA THR A 342 0.81 11.38 -17.87
C THR A 342 0.20 12.73 -18.20
N ASP A 343 0.99 13.66 -18.75
CA ASP A 343 0.48 14.95 -19.19
C ASP A 343 -0.41 14.82 -20.43
N THR A 344 0.09 14.12 -21.45
CA THR A 344 -0.56 13.88 -22.75
C THR A 344 -0.51 12.40 -23.12
N GLY A 345 -1.32 11.99 -24.09
CA GLY A 345 -1.41 10.59 -24.52
C GLY A 345 -0.30 10.14 -25.47
N ASP A 346 0.45 11.05 -26.10
CA ASP A 346 1.36 10.76 -27.22
C ASP A 346 2.76 11.39 -27.08
N TRP A 347 3.16 11.77 -25.87
CA TRP A 347 4.46 12.39 -25.61
C TRP A 347 5.36 11.58 -24.65
N ALA A 348 6.40 12.23 -24.11
CA ALA A 348 7.51 11.57 -23.40
C ALA A 348 7.04 10.68 -22.24
N PHE A 349 6.21 11.20 -21.33
CA PHE A 349 5.70 10.41 -20.21
C PHE A 349 4.79 9.25 -20.65
N ALA A 350 3.98 9.43 -21.69
CA ALA A 350 3.18 8.33 -22.26
C ALA A 350 4.06 7.24 -22.86
N ASN A 351 5.19 7.59 -23.49
CA ASN A 351 6.15 6.60 -23.95
C ASN A 351 6.76 5.82 -22.78
N ILE A 352 7.21 6.51 -21.73
CA ILE A 352 7.74 5.88 -20.51
C ILE A 352 6.71 4.91 -19.91
N ALA A 353 5.47 5.37 -19.74
CA ALA A 353 4.39 4.56 -19.19
C ALA A 353 4.12 3.31 -20.03
N ARG A 354 4.10 3.41 -21.38
CA ARG A 354 3.96 2.24 -22.26
C ARG A 354 5.08 1.22 -22.09
N GLN A 355 6.31 1.66 -21.86
CA GLN A 355 7.44 0.75 -21.63
C GLN A 355 7.32 0.06 -20.26
N ILE A 356 6.90 0.78 -19.23
CA ILE A 356 6.57 0.19 -17.92
C ILE A 356 5.47 -0.88 -18.09
N ILE A 357 4.38 -0.56 -18.80
CA ILE A 357 3.28 -1.49 -19.07
C ILE A 357 3.79 -2.72 -19.83
N ARG A 358 4.61 -2.52 -20.87
CA ARG A 358 5.16 -3.60 -21.69
C ARG A 358 6.02 -4.57 -20.87
N HIS A 359 6.88 -4.06 -19.99
CA HIS A 359 7.83 -4.89 -19.24
C HIS A 359 7.25 -5.42 -17.92
N LEU A 360 6.34 -4.69 -17.27
CA LEU A 360 5.79 -5.05 -15.95
C LEU A 360 4.32 -5.47 -15.97
N GLY A 361 3.64 -5.43 -17.13
CA GLY A 361 2.23 -5.81 -17.27
C GLY A 361 1.95 -7.28 -16.96
N HIS A 362 2.99 -8.12 -16.87
CA HIS A 362 2.86 -9.49 -16.36
C HIS A 362 2.65 -9.51 -14.83
N ARG A 363 3.15 -8.52 -14.10
CA ARG A 363 3.16 -8.44 -12.63
C ARG A 363 2.10 -7.48 -12.07
N TYR A 364 1.81 -6.39 -12.77
CA TYR A 364 0.81 -5.40 -12.39
C TYR A 364 -0.25 -5.23 -13.47
N GLU A 365 -1.45 -4.84 -13.07
CA GLU A 365 -2.47 -4.32 -13.99
C GLU A 365 -2.29 -2.80 -14.07
N PHE A 366 -2.28 -2.23 -15.28
CA PHE A 366 -2.01 -0.80 -15.45
C PHE A 366 -3.12 -0.10 -16.22
N ASP A 367 -3.48 1.09 -15.77
CA ASP A 367 -4.26 2.06 -16.53
C ASP A 367 -3.38 3.27 -16.88
N LEU A 368 -3.30 3.62 -18.16
CA LEU A 368 -2.63 4.84 -18.62
C LEU A 368 -3.64 5.98 -18.68
N ILE A 369 -3.40 7.05 -17.92
CA ILE A 369 -4.33 8.16 -17.74
C ILE A 369 -3.69 9.48 -18.21
N PRO A 370 -4.00 9.94 -19.43
CA PRO A 370 -3.54 11.24 -19.93
C PRO A 370 -4.36 12.40 -19.36
N MET A 371 -3.70 13.35 -18.69
CA MET A 371 -4.36 14.48 -18.05
C MET A 371 -5.04 15.44 -19.04
N THR A 372 -4.53 15.59 -20.27
CA THR A 372 -5.20 16.37 -21.33
C THR A 372 -6.54 15.78 -21.75
N GLU A 373 -6.65 14.45 -21.81
CA GLU A 373 -7.91 13.79 -22.19
C GLU A 373 -8.97 13.98 -21.10
N LEU A 374 -8.55 13.82 -19.84
CA LEU A 374 -9.37 14.12 -18.66
C LEU A 374 -9.82 15.58 -18.59
N GLY A 375 -8.93 16.51 -18.90
CA GLY A 375 -9.25 17.93 -19.00
C GLY A 375 -10.26 18.25 -20.11
N GLY A 376 -10.11 17.61 -21.28
CA GLY A 376 -11.01 17.77 -22.42
C GLY A 376 -12.43 17.23 -22.17
N ILE A 377 -12.55 16.12 -21.43
CA ILE A 377 -13.84 15.59 -20.97
C ILE A 377 -14.56 16.61 -20.08
N GLU A 378 -13.83 17.30 -19.20
CA GLU A 378 -14.42 18.32 -18.36
C GLU A 378 -14.81 19.57 -19.16
N GLU A 379 -13.93 20.05 -20.04
CA GLU A 379 -14.18 21.21 -20.88
C GLU A 379 -15.41 21.00 -21.78
N ALA A 380 -15.56 19.82 -22.39
CA ALA A 380 -16.74 19.46 -23.19
C ALA A 380 -18.03 19.47 -22.34
N ARG A 381 -17.99 18.91 -21.12
CA ARG A 381 -19.13 18.95 -20.17
C ARG A 381 -19.49 20.37 -19.74
N TRP A 382 -18.53 21.29 -19.72
CA TRP A 382 -18.73 22.70 -19.36
C TRP A 382 -19.32 23.52 -20.52
N LEU A 383 -18.79 23.36 -21.73
CA LEU A 383 -19.24 24.10 -22.92
C LEU A 383 -20.67 23.71 -23.34
N GLU A 384 -21.08 22.44 -23.15
CA GLU A 384 -22.45 21.99 -23.46
C GLU A 384 -23.54 22.58 -22.54
N ARG A 385 -23.19 23.14 -21.37
CA ARG A 385 -24.17 23.55 -20.35
C ARG A 385 -24.35 25.07 -20.18
N GLY A 386 -23.69 25.90 -20.97
CA GLY A 386 -23.92 27.36 -20.99
C GLY A 386 -23.75 28.08 -19.65
N ARG A 387 -22.97 27.53 -18.71
CA ARG A 387 -22.75 28.13 -17.38
C ARG A 387 -21.48 28.98 -17.40
N ALA A 388 -21.63 30.29 -17.24
CA ALA A 388 -20.50 31.20 -17.01
C ALA A 388 -20.02 31.10 -15.55
N GLY A 389 -18.79 30.63 -15.34
CA GLY A 389 -18.13 30.60 -14.02
C GLY A 389 -16.80 29.84 -14.03
N SER A 390 -15.70 30.60 -13.93
CA SER A 390 -14.30 30.23 -13.63
C SER A 390 -13.82 28.81 -14.00
N TYR A 391 -13.77 28.52 -15.30
CA TYR A 391 -12.79 27.58 -15.83
C TYR A 391 -11.38 28.11 -15.48
N VAL A 392 -10.49 27.26 -14.96
CA VAL A 392 -9.07 27.59 -14.77
C VAL A 392 -8.32 27.04 -15.99
N PRO A 393 -7.91 27.89 -16.94
CA PRO A 393 -7.10 27.43 -18.07
C PRO A 393 -5.78 26.85 -17.55
N GLY A 394 -5.37 25.68 -18.02
CA GLY A 394 -4.05 25.10 -17.71
C GLY A 394 -4.01 23.83 -16.85
N GLY A 395 -5.10 23.04 -16.78
CA GLY A 395 -5.02 21.64 -16.31
C GLY A 395 -5.51 21.36 -14.89
N GLY A 396 -6.21 22.31 -14.26
CA GLY A 396 -6.82 22.10 -12.94
C GLY A 396 -8.08 21.24 -12.92
N SER A 397 -8.67 20.95 -14.08
CA SER A 397 -9.87 20.13 -14.24
C SER A 397 -9.59 18.63 -14.03
N GLY A 398 -8.58 18.08 -14.72
CA GLY A 398 -8.30 16.65 -14.72
C GLY A 398 -7.94 16.04 -13.34
N ILE A 399 -7.31 16.82 -12.45
CA ILE A 399 -6.87 16.31 -11.14
C ILE A 399 -8.06 15.96 -10.24
N ASN A 400 -9.17 16.69 -10.37
CA ASN A 400 -10.39 16.45 -9.59
C ASN A 400 -10.95 15.04 -9.85
N GLN A 401 -11.08 14.71 -11.13
CA GLN A 401 -11.59 13.40 -11.56
C GLN A 401 -10.60 12.27 -11.26
N LEU A 402 -9.30 12.51 -11.40
CA LEU A 402 -8.27 11.54 -11.00
C LEU A 402 -8.43 11.18 -9.52
N LEU A 403 -8.56 12.17 -8.64
CA LEU A 403 -8.64 11.93 -7.20
C LEU A 403 -9.91 11.17 -6.79
N LEU A 404 -11.03 11.35 -7.48
CA LEU A 404 -12.25 10.60 -7.21
C LEU A 404 -12.10 9.09 -7.42
N VAL A 405 -11.31 8.68 -8.41
CA VAL A 405 -11.05 7.26 -8.73
C VAL A 405 -9.75 6.74 -8.13
N ALA A 406 -8.88 7.62 -7.64
CA ALA A 406 -7.58 7.25 -7.08
C ALA A 406 -7.65 6.19 -5.96
N PRO A 407 -8.67 6.17 -5.07
CA PRO A 407 -8.83 5.09 -4.09
C PRO A 407 -9.03 3.69 -4.66
N ASP A 408 -9.54 3.58 -5.90
CA ASP A 408 -9.82 2.28 -6.57
C ASP A 408 -8.54 1.62 -7.11
N TYR A 409 -7.45 2.38 -7.20
CA TYR A 409 -6.13 1.87 -7.57
C TYR A 409 -5.34 1.48 -6.34
N ASP A 410 -4.55 0.42 -6.45
CA ASP A 410 -3.57 0.02 -5.42
C ASP A 410 -2.40 1.02 -5.36
N LEU A 411 -2.06 1.67 -6.49
CA LEU A 411 -1.11 2.77 -6.55
C LEU A 411 -1.43 3.73 -7.71
N VAL A 412 -1.27 5.03 -7.50
CA VAL A 412 -1.39 6.06 -8.54
C VAL A 412 -0.02 6.74 -8.70
N HIS A 413 0.61 6.59 -9.87
CA HIS A 413 1.90 7.19 -10.17
C HIS A 413 1.73 8.38 -11.12
N VAL A 414 2.03 9.58 -10.63
CA VAL A 414 1.91 10.83 -11.39
C VAL A 414 3.27 11.26 -11.91
N PHE A 415 3.46 11.25 -13.23
CA PHE A 415 4.75 11.63 -13.82
C PHE A 415 5.06 13.13 -13.67
N TRP A 416 4.03 13.97 -13.80
CA TRP A 416 4.17 15.43 -13.69
C TRP A 416 3.68 15.94 -12.34
N ARG A 417 4.62 16.22 -11.43
CA ARG A 417 4.36 16.62 -10.03
C ARG A 417 3.46 17.84 -9.86
N GLU A 418 3.45 18.78 -10.82
CA GLU A 418 2.74 20.05 -10.64
C GLU A 418 1.23 19.86 -10.54
N TYR A 419 0.66 18.78 -11.08
CA TYR A 419 -0.76 18.48 -10.88
C TYR A 419 -1.11 18.29 -9.39
N LEU A 420 -0.16 17.80 -8.58
CA LEU A 420 -0.37 17.56 -7.15
C LEU A 420 -0.34 18.85 -6.32
N THR A 421 0.23 19.94 -6.82
CA THR A 421 0.24 21.24 -6.10
C THR A 421 -1.14 21.88 -6.05
N LEU A 422 -2.07 21.41 -6.89
CA LEU A 422 -3.47 21.83 -6.88
C LEU A 422 -4.25 21.25 -5.70
N ILE A 423 -3.73 20.19 -5.06
CA ILE A 423 -4.29 19.65 -3.83
C ILE A 423 -4.04 20.66 -2.71
N GLY A 424 -5.12 21.13 -2.09
CA GLY A 424 -5.12 22.20 -1.09
C GLY A 424 -5.49 23.56 -1.65
N SER A 425 -5.69 23.68 -2.97
CA SER A 425 -6.07 24.94 -3.61
C SER A 425 -7.56 25.28 -3.40
N ALA A 426 -7.88 26.57 -3.46
CA ALA A 426 -9.26 27.06 -3.42
C ALA A 426 -10.12 26.47 -4.55
N ALA A 427 -9.52 26.19 -5.71
CA ALA A 427 -10.22 25.54 -6.83
C ALA A 427 -10.68 24.12 -6.49
N LEU A 428 -9.85 23.34 -5.78
CA LEU A 428 -10.22 22.00 -5.33
C LEU A 428 -11.22 22.03 -4.17
N ALA A 429 -11.13 23.04 -3.29
CA ALA A 429 -12.10 23.27 -2.22
C ALA A 429 -13.49 23.63 -2.77
N ASP A 430 -13.54 24.50 -3.78
CA ASP A 430 -14.77 24.81 -4.51
C ASP A 430 -15.34 23.57 -5.21
N TYR A 431 -14.48 22.71 -5.77
CA TYR A 431 -14.91 21.45 -6.37
C TYR A 431 -15.51 20.50 -5.33
N ALA A 432 -14.84 20.31 -4.18
CA ALA A 432 -15.37 19.51 -3.07
C ALA A 432 -16.74 20.03 -2.60
N GLY A 433 -16.88 21.36 -2.45
CA GLY A 433 -18.14 22.00 -2.09
C GLY A 433 -19.26 21.73 -3.11
N ARG A 434 -18.94 21.64 -4.40
CA ARG A 434 -19.90 21.28 -5.45
C ARG A 434 -20.33 19.81 -5.40
N LEU A 435 -19.51 18.93 -4.82
CA LEU A 435 -19.86 17.54 -4.51
C LEU A 435 -20.65 17.41 -3.20
N GLY A 436 -20.99 18.53 -2.55
CA GLY A 436 -21.68 18.53 -1.25
C GLY A 436 -20.78 18.13 -0.07
N LEU A 437 -19.47 18.12 -0.26
CA LEU A 437 -18.48 17.76 0.75
C LEU A 437 -17.75 18.99 1.26
N SER A 438 -17.41 19.00 2.55
CA SER A 438 -16.34 19.90 3.01
C SER A 438 -15.00 19.46 2.40
N TYR A 439 -14.06 20.39 2.28
CA TYR A 439 -12.73 20.05 1.75
C TYR A 439 -12.03 18.97 2.59
N ALA A 440 -12.23 18.99 3.91
CA ALA A 440 -11.68 17.98 4.81
C ALA A 440 -12.27 16.58 4.57
N GLU A 441 -13.56 16.48 4.25
CA GLU A 441 -14.20 15.20 3.90
C GLU A 441 -13.69 14.68 2.56
N TYR A 442 -13.59 15.56 1.56
CA TYR A 442 -13.03 15.21 0.26
C TYR A 442 -11.58 14.71 0.38
N GLU A 443 -10.75 15.43 1.13
CA GLU A 443 -9.36 15.05 1.37
C GLU A 443 -9.29 13.71 2.11
N ARG A 444 -10.12 13.48 3.13
CA ARG A 444 -10.19 12.21 3.86
C ARG A 444 -10.57 11.05 2.94
N ASP A 445 -11.60 11.22 2.12
CA ASP A 445 -12.24 10.12 1.41
C ASP A 445 -11.55 9.78 0.08
N PHE A 446 -10.94 10.76 -0.58
CA PHE A 446 -10.38 10.58 -1.93
C PHE A 446 -8.86 10.75 -1.97
N VAL A 447 -8.32 11.73 -1.23
CA VAL A 447 -6.88 12.02 -1.28
C VAL A 447 -6.11 11.10 -0.34
N ARG A 448 -6.48 11.05 0.95
CA ARG A 448 -5.76 10.30 1.97
C ARG A 448 -5.92 8.78 1.86
N ARG A 449 -6.96 8.30 1.17
CA ARG A 449 -7.16 6.87 0.87
C ARG A 449 -6.36 6.39 -0.34
N ALA A 450 -5.91 7.31 -1.20
CA ALA A 450 -5.11 6.98 -2.37
C ALA A 450 -3.63 6.84 -2.01
N CYS A 451 -2.96 5.81 -2.53
CA CYS A 451 -1.50 5.71 -2.50
C CYS A 451 -0.92 6.42 -3.73
N ILE A 452 -0.56 7.70 -3.57
CA ILE A 452 -0.05 8.54 -4.65
C ILE A 452 1.48 8.56 -4.61
N THR A 453 2.12 8.41 -5.76
CA THR A 453 3.56 8.56 -5.95
C THR A 453 3.83 9.51 -7.11
N THR A 454 5.03 10.09 -7.18
CA THR A 454 5.39 11.00 -8.27
C THR A 454 6.82 10.79 -8.75
N SER A 455 7.15 11.34 -9.93
CA SER A 455 8.52 11.39 -10.43
C SER A 455 9.00 12.84 -10.66
N VAL A 456 10.31 13.05 -10.61
CA VAL A 456 10.97 14.31 -11.00
C VAL A 456 11.94 14.03 -12.15
N TYR A 457 11.61 14.56 -13.33
CA TYR A 457 12.37 14.34 -14.55
C TYR A 457 13.20 15.54 -14.99
N ASP A 458 13.03 16.70 -14.37
CA ASP A 458 13.55 17.96 -14.85
C ASP A 458 14.15 18.79 -13.71
N HIS A 459 14.94 19.80 -14.07
CA HIS A 459 15.51 20.76 -13.13
C HIS A 459 14.63 22.01 -12.95
N LEU A 460 13.41 22.03 -13.51
CA LEU A 460 12.48 23.12 -13.26
C LEU A 460 12.06 23.08 -11.79
N HIS A 461 11.68 24.24 -11.24
CA HIS A 461 11.27 24.37 -9.84
C HIS A 461 12.27 23.82 -8.81
N SER A 462 13.57 23.79 -9.15
CA SER A 462 14.63 23.28 -8.29
C SER A 462 15.40 24.38 -7.55
N THR A 463 14.79 25.57 -7.37
CA THR A 463 15.32 26.61 -6.47
C THR A 463 14.86 26.33 -5.04
N PRO A 464 15.58 26.80 -4.01
CA PRO A 464 15.17 26.63 -2.61
C PRO A 464 13.73 27.11 -2.35
N GLU A 465 13.32 28.23 -2.95
CA GLU A 465 11.99 28.81 -2.80
C GLU A 465 10.92 27.92 -3.44
N ALA A 466 11.15 27.48 -4.68
CA ALA A 466 10.21 26.63 -5.41
C ALA A 466 10.04 25.25 -4.75
N ILE A 467 11.10 24.73 -4.14
CA ILE A 467 11.06 23.47 -3.38
C ILE A 467 10.35 23.66 -2.04
N ALA A 468 10.54 24.80 -1.36
CA ALA A 468 9.82 25.09 -0.12
C ALA A 468 8.30 25.08 -0.33
N GLU A 469 7.81 25.66 -1.44
CA GLU A 469 6.39 25.65 -1.82
C GLU A 469 5.85 24.24 -2.09
N ARG A 470 6.69 23.34 -2.63
CA ARG A 470 6.30 21.98 -3.05
C ARG A 470 6.56 20.92 -1.98
N ARG A 471 7.14 21.30 -0.84
CA ARG A 471 7.47 20.39 0.25
C ARG A 471 6.28 19.50 0.69
N PRO A 472 5.03 19.99 0.80
CA PRO A 472 3.90 19.14 1.17
C PRO A 472 3.62 18.02 0.14
N VAL A 473 3.86 18.26 -1.15
CA VAL A 473 3.69 17.24 -2.20
C VAL A 473 4.59 16.03 -1.91
N PHE A 474 5.86 16.28 -1.58
CA PHE A 474 6.85 15.23 -1.36
C PHE A 474 6.80 14.61 0.04
N ASN A 475 6.45 15.41 1.06
CA ASN A 475 6.50 14.96 2.45
C ASN A 475 5.18 14.42 2.98
N GLU A 476 4.05 14.88 2.46
CA GLU A 476 2.72 14.64 3.06
C GLU A 476 1.77 13.95 2.09
N LEU A 477 1.72 14.40 0.82
CA LEU A 477 0.76 13.89 -0.16
C LEU A 477 1.19 12.59 -0.82
N THR A 478 2.49 12.40 -1.04
CA THR A 478 3.01 11.22 -1.73
C THR A 478 3.57 10.17 -0.76
N ALA A 479 3.32 8.89 -1.07
CA ALA A 479 3.92 7.75 -0.38
C ALA A 479 5.44 7.69 -0.64
N GLY A 480 5.86 8.11 -1.83
CA GLY A 480 7.25 8.24 -2.22
C GLY A 480 7.38 8.88 -3.60
N TYR A 481 8.59 9.29 -3.94
CA TYR A 481 8.88 9.85 -5.26
C TYR A 481 10.26 9.44 -5.77
N THR A 482 10.43 9.50 -7.08
CA THR A 482 11.67 9.14 -7.77
C THR A 482 12.26 10.35 -8.49
N VAL A 483 13.54 10.26 -8.82
CA VAL A 483 14.25 11.26 -9.64
C VAL A 483 14.89 10.56 -10.84
N SER A 484 15.02 11.26 -11.96
CA SER A 484 15.48 10.63 -13.22
C SER A 484 17.00 10.60 -13.42
N SER A 485 17.79 11.12 -12.48
CA SER A 485 19.26 11.17 -12.57
C SER A 485 19.93 11.27 -11.20
N ALA A 486 21.20 10.86 -11.11
CA ALA A 486 21.99 11.04 -9.89
C ALA A 486 22.25 12.52 -9.58
N ARG A 487 22.22 13.38 -10.60
CA ARG A 487 22.29 14.84 -10.43
C ARG A 487 21.08 15.37 -9.66
N LEU A 488 19.87 14.96 -10.05
CA LEU A 488 18.64 15.32 -9.35
C LEU A 488 18.60 14.70 -7.95
N ASP A 489 19.10 13.47 -7.77
CA ASP A 489 19.19 12.83 -6.45
C ASP A 489 20.03 13.65 -5.46
N ARG A 490 21.24 14.06 -5.87
CA ARG A 490 22.10 14.92 -5.05
C ARG A 490 21.44 16.26 -4.74
N LEU A 491 20.80 16.87 -5.73
CA LEU A 491 20.12 18.16 -5.57
C LEU A 491 18.96 18.06 -4.58
N TYR A 492 18.07 17.10 -4.76
CA TYR A 492 16.87 16.95 -3.93
C TYR A 492 17.19 16.50 -2.49
N ARG A 493 18.23 15.67 -2.30
CA ARG A 493 18.76 15.35 -0.96
C ARG A 493 19.38 16.55 -0.25
N GLY A 494 19.84 17.56 -1.00
CA GLY A 494 20.46 18.76 -0.46
C GLY A 494 19.48 19.77 0.13
N PHE A 495 18.18 19.63 -0.11
CA PHE A 495 17.17 20.56 0.44
C PHE A 495 16.77 20.18 1.87
N GLU A 496 16.98 21.11 2.80
CA GLU A 496 16.68 20.90 4.22
C GLU A 496 15.19 20.65 4.46
N GLY A 497 14.88 19.53 5.13
CA GLY A 497 13.53 19.12 5.51
C GLY A 497 12.64 18.66 4.35
N LEU A 498 13.21 18.36 3.19
CA LEU A 498 12.55 17.60 2.13
C LEU A 498 12.84 16.10 2.31
N ARG A 499 11.83 15.24 2.16
CA ARG A 499 12.00 13.78 2.13
C ARG A 499 12.97 13.43 1.00
N ALA A 500 13.93 12.56 1.24
CA ALA A 500 14.85 12.13 0.18
C ALA A 500 14.13 11.31 -0.90
N PRO A 501 14.58 11.36 -2.17
CA PRO A 501 14.06 10.50 -3.23
C PRO A 501 14.18 9.02 -2.85
N ALA A 502 13.13 8.25 -3.13
CA ALA A 502 13.07 6.82 -2.84
C ALA A 502 13.89 5.98 -3.82
N ALA A 503 14.06 6.44 -5.06
CA ALA A 503 14.88 5.79 -6.06
C ALA A 503 15.32 6.77 -7.16
N VAL A 504 16.45 6.44 -7.80
CA VAL A 504 16.89 7.05 -9.05
C VAL A 504 16.51 6.13 -10.21
N ILE A 505 15.58 6.57 -11.06
CA ILE A 505 15.03 5.79 -12.16
C ILE A 505 15.14 6.59 -13.46
N GLU A 506 16.13 6.26 -14.27
CA GLU A 506 16.38 6.89 -15.56
C GLU A 506 15.53 6.24 -16.67
N ASP A 507 15.39 6.91 -17.82
CA ASP A 507 14.76 6.29 -18.99
C ASP A 507 15.68 5.29 -19.69
N GLY A 508 15.04 4.37 -20.42
CA GLY A 508 15.72 3.33 -21.19
C GLY A 508 15.70 3.58 -22.69
N VAL A 509 16.44 2.74 -23.42
CA VAL A 509 16.36 2.61 -24.87
C VAL A 509 15.87 1.19 -25.24
N SER A 510 15.22 1.06 -26.39
CA SER A 510 14.77 -0.21 -26.97
C SER A 510 15.80 -0.73 -27.98
N PRO A 511 16.65 -1.72 -27.65
CA PRO A 511 17.64 -2.26 -28.58
C PRO A 511 17.03 -2.92 -29.82
N GLU A 512 15.77 -3.36 -29.73
CA GLU A 512 15.02 -3.94 -30.84
C GLU A 512 14.59 -2.89 -31.88
N LEU A 513 14.49 -1.62 -31.49
CA LEU A 513 14.18 -0.50 -32.38
C LEU A 513 15.45 0.24 -32.79
N PHE A 514 16.34 0.49 -31.84
CA PHE A 514 17.58 1.22 -32.04
C PHE A 514 18.77 0.28 -31.96
N HIS A 515 19.29 -0.04 -33.13
CA HIS A 515 20.43 -0.93 -33.28
C HIS A 515 21.37 -0.38 -34.35
N PRO A 516 22.66 -0.77 -34.32
CA PRO A 516 23.62 -0.28 -35.30
C PRO A 516 23.26 -0.72 -36.72
N ILE A 517 23.34 0.24 -37.66
CA ILE A 517 23.19 0.02 -39.10
C ILE A 517 24.37 0.72 -39.80
N GLY A 518 25.10 -0.01 -40.64
CA GLY A 518 26.16 0.54 -41.50
C GLY A 518 27.34 1.18 -40.77
N LEU A 519 27.85 0.58 -39.69
CA LEU A 519 28.96 1.14 -38.89
C LEU A 519 30.32 1.13 -39.61
N ASP A 520 30.47 0.32 -40.65
CA ASP A 520 31.63 0.29 -41.56
C ASP A 520 31.90 1.65 -42.23
N ARG A 521 30.88 2.53 -42.27
CA ARG A 521 31.04 3.94 -42.69
C ARG A 521 32.05 4.73 -41.87
N PHE A 522 32.35 4.29 -40.64
CA PHE A 522 33.36 4.94 -39.79
C PHE A 522 34.79 4.58 -40.20
N ASP A 523 35.00 3.45 -40.88
CA ASP A 523 36.33 3.04 -41.37
C ASP A 523 36.76 3.88 -42.59
N THR A 524 35.79 4.49 -43.29
CA THR A 524 36.00 5.29 -44.51
C THR A 524 35.66 6.77 -44.32
N ILE A 525 35.55 7.24 -43.07
CA ILE A 525 35.13 8.64 -42.78
C ILE A 525 36.20 9.70 -43.10
N GLY A 526 37.46 9.29 -43.26
CA GLY A 526 38.55 10.20 -43.62
C GLY A 526 38.36 10.80 -45.01
N GLY A 527 38.16 12.13 -45.08
CA GLY A 527 38.09 12.87 -46.35
C GLY A 527 36.69 12.97 -46.98
N ARG A 528 35.64 12.46 -46.33
CA ARG A 528 34.24 12.69 -46.74
C ARG A 528 33.58 13.80 -45.94
N GLU A 529 32.44 14.28 -46.44
CA GLU A 529 31.58 15.16 -45.68
C GLU A 529 30.96 14.42 -44.48
N VAL A 530 31.16 14.94 -43.28
CA VAL A 530 30.65 14.41 -42.02
C VAL A 530 29.27 14.99 -41.74
N VAL A 531 28.34 14.11 -41.41
CA VAL A 531 26.93 14.42 -41.23
C VAL A 531 26.62 14.59 -39.75
N LEU A 532 26.30 15.81 -39.33
CA LEU A 532 25.91 16.14 -37.97
C LEU A 532 24.39 16.09 -37.87
N GLY A 533 23.87 15.28 -36.96
CA GLY A 533 22.43 15.12 -36.74
C GLY A 533 21.92 15.85 -35.50
N TRP A 534 20.67 16.28 -35.54
CA TRP A 534 19.92 16.76 -34.38
C TRP A 534 18.46 16.32 -34.48
N VAL A 535 17.86 15.97 -33.34
CA VAL A 535 16.50 15.42 -33.23
C VAL A 535 15.77 16.18 -32.13
N GLY A 536 14.56 16.64 -32.41
CA GLY A 536 13.71 17.23 -31.38
C GLY A 536 12.64 18.18 -31.93
N ASN A 537 12.22 19.10 -31.06
CA ASN A 537 11.33 20.20 -31.41
C ASN A 537 12.04 21.53 -31.13
N SER A 538 12.44 22.24 -32.18
CA SER A 538 13.21 23.48 -32.08
C SER A 538 12.43 24.62 -31.42
N GLN A 539 11.09 24.54 -31.43
CA GLN A 539 10.17 25.53 -30.86
C GLN A 539 9.73 25.18 -29.42
N TRP A 540 10.28 24.12 -28.82
CA TRP A 540 9.93 23.77 -27.45
C TRP A 540 10.32 24.90 -26.48
N ALA A 541 9.32 25.42 -25.75
CA ALA A 541 9.44 26.57 -24.86
C ALA A 541 10.00 27.84 -25.53
N ALA A 542 9.69 28.08 -26.81
CA ALA A 542 10.19 29.23 -27.56
C ALA A 542 9.95 30.60 -26.89
N SER A 543 8.88 30.73 -26.09
CA SER A 543 8.59 31.92 -25.28
C SER A 543 9.64 32.21 -24.19
N LEU A 544 10.42 31.20 -23.80
CA LEU A 544 11.51 31.28 -22.82
C LEU A 544 12.91 31.32 -23.48
N GLY A 545 12.96 31.44 -24.83
CA GLY A 545 14.19 31.46 -25.62
C GLY A 545 14.56 30.10 -26.25
N ASP A 546 15.71 30.03 -26.92
CA ASP A 546 16.20 28.81 -27.59
C ASP A 546 16.84 27.82 -26.58
N LYS A 547 15.97 27.15 -25.81
CA LYS A 547 16.36 26.16 -24.81
C LYS A 547 17.01 24.91 -25.40
N LYS A 548 16.70 24.57 -26.65
CA LYS A 548 17.32 23.43 -27.36
C LYS A 548 18.66 23.80 -28.03
N GLY A 549 18.95 25.08 -28.21
CA GLY A 549 20.24 25.57 -28.73
C GLY A 549 20.43 25.33 -30.22
N VAL A 550 19.36 25.12 -30.99
CA VAL A 550 19.45 24.79 -32.42
C VAL A 550 19.86 26.02 -33.23
N HIS A 551 19.17 27.14 -33.00
CA HIS A 551 19.37 28.37 -33.76
C HIS A 551 20.47 29.25 -33.16
N SER A 552 20.63 29.23 -31.84
CA SER A 552 21.59 30.06 -31.12
C SER A 552 23.00 29.47 -31.05
N ILE A 553 23.15 28.14 -31.20
CA ILE A 553 24.44 27.46 -31.01
C ILE A 553 24.77 26.50 -32.14
N LEU A 554 23.92 25.52 -32.41
CA LEU A 554 24.22 24.43 -33.36
C LEU A 554 24.42 24.95 -34.79
N ILE A 555 23.43 25.67 -35.35
CA ILE A 555 23.50 26.20 -36.71
C ILE A 555 24.72 27.15 -36.86
N PRO A 556 24.92 28.17 -35.99
CA PRO A 556 26.08 29.06 -36.08
C PRO A 556 27.43 28.32 -36.00
N ALA A 557 27.54 27.28 -35.16
CA ALA A 557 28.77 26.50 -35.06
C ALA A 557 29.05 25.73 -36.36
N VAL A 558 28.05 25.13 -36.98
CA VAL A 558 28.20 24.40 -38.25
C VAL A 558 28.55 25.37 -39.39
N GLU A 559 27.89 26.52 -39.48
CA GLU A 559 28.19 27.55 -40.48
C GLU A 559 29.63 28.04 -40.36
N ARG A 560 30.12 28.24 -39.14
CA ARG A 560 31.52 28.60 -38.90
C ARG A 560 32.48 27.51 -39.37
N LEU A 561 32.23 26.24 -39.05
CA LEU A 561 33.09 25.14 -39.50
C LEU A 561 33.13 25.04 -41.03
N ARG A 562 32.00 25.28 -41.71
CA ARG A 562 31.93 25.35 -43.17
C ARG A 562 32.72 26.53 -43.73
N ALA A 563 32.62 27.71 -43.11
CA ALA A 563 33.41 28.88 -43.49
C ALA A 563 34.93 28.68 -43.30
N GLU A 564 35.32 27.83 -42.35
CA GLU A 564 36.71 27.38 -42.12
C GLU A 564 37.17 26.29 -43.11
N GLY A 565 36.29 25.85 -44.03
CA GLY A 565 36.61 24.85 -45.06
C GLY A 565 36.52 23.39 -44.59
N LEU A 566 35.90 23.13 -43.43
CA LEU A 566 35.72 21.75 -42.94
C LEU A 566 34.50 21.09 -43.62
N PRO A 567 34.63 19.80 -44.02
CA PRO A 567 33.60 19.11 -44.79
C PRO A 567 32.50 18.60 -43.84
N VAL A 568 31.55 19.46 -43.45
CA VAL A 568 30.43 19.11 -42.58
C VAL A 568 29.07 19.50 -43.16
N ARG A 569 28.06 18.64 -42.97
CA ARG A 569 26.65 18.98 -43.18
C ARG A 569 25.80 18.76 -41.94
N LEU A 570 24.73 19.54 -41.82
CA LEU A 570 23.75 19.43 -40.74
C LEU A 570 22.46 18.83 -41.29
N GLU A 571 21.97 17.79 -40.62
CA GLU A 571 20.69 17.14 -40.90
C GLU A 571 19.77 17.27 -39.68
N LEU A 572 18.62 17.89 -39.84
CA LEU A 572 17.68 18.15 -38.74
C LEU A 572 16.46 17.25 -38.87
N ALA A 573 16.25 16.36 -37.89
CA ALA A 573 14.96 15.72 -37.64
C ALA A 573 14.13 16.61 -36.69
N ASP A 574 13.75 17.78 -37.20
CA ASP A 574 12.94 18.74 -36.46
C ASP A 574 11.45 18.47 -36.67
N ARG A 575 10.69 18.33 -35.58
CA ARG A 575 9.24 18.15 -35.61
C ARG A 575 8.52 19.27 -36.35
N GLN A 576 9.12 20.46 -36.45
CA GLN A 576 8.60 21.58 -37.25
C GLN A 576 8.75 21.38 -38.76
N ALA A 577 9.78 20.66 -39.21
CA ALA A 577 10.03 20.38 -40.63
C ALA A 577 9.32 19.12 -41.11
N GLY A 578 9.07 18.17 -40.21
CA GLY A 578 8.31 16.95 -40.48
C GLY A 578 8.41 15.95 -39.32
N PHE A 579 7.35 15.21 -39.06
CA PHE A 579 7.35 14.18 -38.03
C PHE A 579 7.88 12.86 -38.59
N ILE A 580 9.00 12.37 -38.05
CA ILE A 580 9.50 11.02 -38.31
C ILE A 580 8.93 10.09 -37.23
N PRO A 581 8.15 9.06 -37.60
CA PRO A 581 7.68 8.04 -36.66
C PRO A 581 8.83 7.38 -35.88
N HIS A 582 8.62 7.10 -34.59
CA HIS A 582 9.67 6.62 -33.68
C HIS A 582 10.32 5.31 -34.15
N ASP A 583 9.54 4.40 -34.73
CA ASP A 583 10.00 3.13 -35.33
C ASP A 583 10.87 3.32 -36.58
N ARG A 584 10.85 4.50 -37.21
CA ARG A 584 11.69 4.85 -38.37
C ARG A 584 12.92 5.67 -37.99
N MET A 585 13.05 6.11 -36.75
CA MET A 585 14.17 6.95 -36.30
C MET A 585 15.52 6.23 -36.40
N VAL A 586 15.56 4.90 -36.28
CA VAL A 586 16.78 4.11 -36.53
C VAL A 586 17.36 4.36 -37.93
N GLY A 587 16.50 4.55 -38.93
CA GLY A 587 16.91 4.91 -40.30
C GLY A 587 17.55 6.29 -40.36
N TYR A 588 17.03 7.27 -39.62
CA TYR A 588 17.65 8.59 -39.51
C TYR A 588 19.03 8.50 -38.84
N TYR A 589 19.14 7.81 -37.70
CA TYR A 589 20.42 7.63 -37.01
C TYR A 589 21.47 6.91 -37.87
N ALA A 590 21.05 6.02 -38.76
CA ALA A 590 21.93 5.37 -39.72
C ALA A 590 22.54 6.35 -40.75
N THR A 591 21.91 7.49 -41.00
CA THR A 591 22.39 8.49 -41.99
C THR A 591 23.34 9.54 -41.42
N ILE A 592 23.47 9.63 -40.10
CA ILE A 592 24.30 10.62 -39.43
C ILE A 592 25.59 9.99 -38.87
N ASP A 593 26.61 10.84 -38.71
CA ASP A 593 27.94 10.44 -38.25
C ASP A 593 28.26 10.88 -36.84
N ALA A 594 27.64 11.99 -36.41
CA ALA A 594 27.64 12.40 -35.02
C ALA A 594 26.30 13.05 -34.68
N TYR A 595 25.75 12.72 -33.52
CA TYR A 595 24.58 13.37 -32.98
C TYR A 595 25.00 14.55 -32.10
N VAL A 596 24.33 15.70 -32.23
CA VAL A 596 24.65 16.91 -31.46
C VAL A 596 23.47 17.33 -30.59
N CYS A 597 23.71 17.55 -29.29
CA CYS A 597 22.72 18.03 -28.34
C CYS A 597 23.21 19.31 -27.64
N THR A 598 22.61 20.46 -27.97
CA THR A 598 22.98 21.78 -27.43
C THR A 598 21.95 22.29 -26.41
N SER A 599 21.18 21.39 -25.80
CA SER A 599 20.13 21.75 -24.86
C SER A 599 20.69 22.44 -23.61
N GLU A 600 19.94 23.40 -23.06
CA GLU A 600 20.25 24.01 -21.76
C GLU A 600 19.83 23.10 -20.61
N ILE A 601 18.69 22.42 -20.76
CA ILE A 601 18.07 21.58 -19.72
C ILE A 601 17.51 20.32 -20.39
N GLU A 602 17.86 19.16 -19.85
CA GLU A 602 17.27 17.85 -20.16
C GLU A 602 17.18 17.02 -18.88
N GLY A 603 16.21 16.11 -18.84
CA GLY A 603 16.10 15.04 -17.86
C GLY A 603 16.85 13.81 -18.30
N THR A 604 16.18 13.03 -19.16
CA THR A 604 16.80 11.99 -19.96
C THR A 604 16.68 12.39 -21.44
N PRO A 605 17.76 12.83 -22.10
CA PRO A 605 17.69 13.13 -23.52
C PRO A 605 17.62 11.81 -24.32
N ASN A 606 16.42 11.30 -24.56
CA ASN A 606 16.20 10.05 -25.32
C ASN A 606 16.96 10.01 -26.65
N PRO A 607 17.03 11.09 -27.45
CA PRO A 607 17.82 11.09 -28.67
C PRO A 607 19.32 10.79 -28.49
N VAL A 608 19.90 11.10 -27.32
CA VAL A 608 21.28 10.73 -26.99
C VAL A 608 21.38 9.22 -26.78
N LEU A 609 20.45 8.62 -26.03
CA LEU A 609 20.42 7.18 -25.78
C LEU A 609 20.18 6.40 -27.08
N GLU A 610 19.27 6.88 -27.93
CA GLU A 610 18.95 6.31 -29.25
C GLU A 610 20.15 6.39 -30.20
N ALA A 611 20.84 7.54 -30.26
CA ALA A 611 22.07 7.71 -31.03
C ALA A 611 23.17 6.74 -30.56
N MET A 612 23.37 6.62 -29.24
CA MET A 612 24.33 5.68 -28.66
C MET A 612 23.99 4.23 -29.01
N ALA A 613 22.72 3.83 -28.94
CA ALA A 613 22.25 2.49 -29.31
C ALA A 613 22.44 2.18 -30.80
N CYS A 614 22.40 3.20 -31.67
CA CYS A 614 22.73 3.07 -33.08
C CYS A 614 24.25 3.14 -33.36
N GLY A 615 25.08 3.24 -32.32
CA GLY A 615 26.53 3.36 -32.44
C GLY A 615 27.01 4.72 -32.94
N VAL A 616 26.20 5.77 -32.84
CA VAL A 616 26.54 7.13 -33.30
C VAL A 616 27.25 7.90 -32.18
N PRO A 617 28.46 8.46 -32.43
CA PRO A 617 29.13 9.38 -31.51
C PRO A 617 28.29 10.62 -31.16
N VAL A 618 28.41 11.13 -29.92
CA VAL A 618 27.59 12.25 -29.43
C VAL A 618 28.42 13.45 -28.97
N VAL A 619 28.08 14.66 -29.42
CA VAL A 619 28.62 15.92 -28.89
C VAL A 619 27.51 16.67 -28.17
N THR A 620 27.70 17.00 -26.90
CA THR A 620 26.57 17.46 -26.07
C THR A 620 26.97 18.45 -24.99
N THR A 621 26.04 19.26 -24.52
CA THR A 621 26.15 20.00 -23.24
C THR A 621 26.04 19.06 -22.03
N ASP A 622 26.42 19.55 -20.84
CA ASP A 622 26.30 18.81 -19.57
C ASP A 622 24.85 18.85 -19.03
N VAL A 623 24.02 17.93 -19.52
CA VAL A 623 22.59 17.86 -19.21
C VAL A 623 22.15 16.46 -18.79
N GLY A 624 21.22 16.41 -17.84
CA GLY A 624 20.52 15.17 -17.48
C GLY A 624 21.44 14.01 -17.12
N VAL A 625 21.12 12.82 -17.66
CA VAL A 625 21.88 11.57 -17.44
C VAL A 625 23.15 11.44 -18.29
N VAL A 626 23.46 12.42 -19.15
CA VAL A 626 24.59 12.34 -20.11
C VAL A 626 25.92 11.95 -19.44
N PRO A 627 26.35 12.58 -18.33
CA PRO A 627 27.59 12.19 -17.67
C PRO A 627 27.56 10.76 -17.12
N GLU A 628 26.37 10.23 -16.79
CA GLU A 628 26.19 8.91 -16.18
C GLU A 628 26.28 7.78 -17.23
N VAL A 629 25.68 8.00 -18.40
CA VAL A 629 25.65 7.02 -19.49
C VAL A 629 26.98 6.98 -20.26
N PHE A 630 27.64 8.13 -20.47
CA PHE A 630 28.87 8.20 -21.26
C PHE A 630 30.06 7.49 -20.61
N GLY A 631 30.84 6.80 -21.45
CA GLY A 631 32.13 6.24 -21.08
C GLY A 631 33.25 7.30 -21.08
N PRO A 632 34.47 6.93 -20.66
CA PRO A 632 35.59 7.85 -20.52
C PRO A 632 35.94 8.64 -21.79
N GLU A 633 35.87 8.03 -22.98
CA GLU A 633 36.16 8.74 -24.24
C GLU A 633 35.02 9.69 -24.63
N GLN A 634 33.78 9.22 -24.57
CA GLN A 634 32.59 10.00 -24.95
C GLN A 634 32.38 11.21 -24.03
N ARG A 635 32.70 11.09 -22.73
CA ARG A 635 32.66 12.21 -21.76
C ARG A 635 33.51 13.41 -22.17
N ARG A 636 34.57 13.21 -22.95
CA ARG A 636 35.43 14.31 -23.44
C ARG A 636 34.68 15.23 -24.40
N PHE A 637 33.54 14.80 -24.95
CA PHE A 637 32.69 15.57 -25.86
C PHE A 637 31.47 16.18 -25.18
N ILE A 638 31.45 16.19 -23.84
CA ILE A 638 30.62 17.09 -23.06
C ILE A 638 31.28 18.48 -23.11
N LEU A 639 30.54 19.49 -23.58
CA LEU A 639 31.05 20.84 -23.74
C LEU A 639 31.34 21.46 -22.37
N ALA A 640 32.51 22.09 -22.24
CA ALA A 640 32.89 22.81 -21.01
C ALA A 640 31.99 24.04 -20.76
N GLU A 641 31.49 24.65 -21.84
CA GLU A 641 30.53 25.74 -21.81
C GLU A 641 29.51 25.59 -22.95
N ARG A 642 28.29 26.08 -22.73
CA ARG A 642 27.22 26.08 -23.74
C ARG A 642 27.40 27.28 -24.70
N SER A 643 28.38 27.20 -25.59
CA SER A 643 28.73 28.27 -26.54
C SER A 643 29.01 27.72 -27.95
N VAL A 644 28.93 28.61 -28.95
CA VAL A 644 29.31 28.33 -30.34
C VAL A 644 30.79 27.93 -30.43
N ASP A 645 31.66 28.61 -29.68
CA ASP A 645 33.10 28.35 -29.66
C ASP A 645 33.43 26.95 -29.15
N ALA A 646 32.83 26.56 -28.02
CA ALA A 646 33.06 25.25 -27.41
C ALA A 646 32.53 24.12 -28.30
N LEU A 647 31.34 24.28 -28.89
CA LEU A 647 30.80 23.29 -29.82
C LEU A 647 31.68 23.13 -31.06
N ALA A 648 32.09 24.25 -31.68
CA ALA A 648 32.97 24.22 -32.84
C ALA A 648 34.33 23.57 -32.48
N ALA A 649 34.90 23.85 -31.31
CA ALA A 649 36.14 23.22 -30.86
C ALA A 649 36.02 21.70 -30.67
N ALA A 650 34.92 21.24 -30.06
CA ALA A 650 34.64 19.82 -29.88
C ALA A 650 34.47 19.09 -31.22
N LEU A 651 33.73 19.70 -32.16
CA LEU A 651 33.55 19.16 -33.51
C LEU A 651 34.86 19.13 -34.31
N ARG A 652 35.69 20.19 -34.24
CA ARG A 652 37.03 20.19 -34.86
C ARG A 652 37.89 19.03 -34.37
N ARG A 653 37.88 18.78 -33.05
CA ARG A 653 38.62 17.66 -32.48
C ARG A 653 38.11 16.32 -32.98
N LEU A 654 36.79 16.15 -33.11
CA LEU A 654 36.19 14.94 -33.65
C LEU A 654 36.58 14.71 -35.12
N LEU A 655 36.58 15.78 -35.94
CA LEU A 655 36.95 15.73 -37.35
C LEU A 655 38.45 15.52 -37.59
N ALA A 656 39.31 16.02 -36.70
CA ALA A 656 40.76 15.93 -36.84
C ALA A 656 41.32 14.51 -36.67
N GLU A 657 40.58 13.61 -36.02
CA GLU A 657 41.01 12.23 -35.78
C GLU A 657 39.90 11.24 -36.19
N PRO A 658 39.83 10.83 -37.47
CA PRO A 658 38.81 9.93 -38.00
C PRO A 658 38.61 8.63 -37.19
N ALA A 659 39.69 8.10 -36.60
CA ALA A 659 39.65 6.91 -35.76
C ALA A 659 38.75 7.07 -34.50
N LEU A 660 38.49 8.30 -34.05
CA LEU A 660 37.60 8.57 -32.91
C LEU A 660 36.18 8.08 -33.16
N PHE A 661 35.65 8.19 -34.38
CA PHE A 661 34.26 7.78 -34.66
C PHE A 661 34.05 6.29 -34.33
N ALA A 662 34.94 5.43 -34.79
CA ALA A 662 34.87 4.00 -34.53
C ALA A 662 35.13 3.65 -33.04
N ARG A 663 36.03 4.38 -32.35
CA ARG A 663 36.27 4.17 -30.90
C ARG A 663 35.05 4.57 -30.06
N LEU A 664 34.52 5.75 -30.30
CA LEU A 664 33.32 6.28 -29.62
C LEU A 664 32.09 5.43 -29.92
N SER A 665 31.93 4.98 -31.17
CA SER A 665 30.86 4.04 -31.55
C SER A 665 30.90 2.75 -30.71
N ARG A 666 32.08 2.11 -30.60
CA ARG A 666 32.26 0.90 -29.77
C ARG A 666 32.02 1.17 -28.29
N GLU A 667 32.49 2.29 -27.75
CA GLU A 667 32.25 2.66 -26.35
C GLU A 667 30.75 2.88 -26.09
N ASN A 668 30.06 3.61 -26.97
CA ASN A 668 28.62 3.88 -26.83
C ASN A 668 27.80 2.60 -26.83
N LEU A 669 28.08 1.67 -27.74
CA LEU A 669 27.40 0.37 -27.79
C LEU A 669 27.64 -0.46 -26.52
N ALA A 670 28.86 -0.44 -25.99
CA ALA A 670 29.17 -1.14 -24.74
C ALA A 670 28.47 -0.51 -23.53
N ARG A 671 28.40 0.83 -23.46
CA ARG A 671 27.78 1.55 -22.34
C ARG A 671 26.26 1.48 -22.34
N ILE A 672 25.64 1.58 -23.51
CA ILE A 672 24.19 1.64 -23.65
C ILE A 672 23.51 0.28 -23.42
N ALA A 673 24.27 -0.82 -23.47
CA ALA A 673 23.77 -2.17 -23.19
C ALA A 673 23.12 -2.31 -21.80
N ASP A 674 23.57 -1.53 -20.81
CA ASP A 674 23.00 -1.53 -19.44
C ASP A 674 21.81 -0.57 -19.27
N TRP A 675 21.43 0.15 -20.33
CA TRP A 675 20.42 1.22 -20.33
C TRP A 675 19.13 0.82 -21.06
N THR A 676 18.81 -0.47 -21.11
CA THR A 676 17.58 -0.97 -21.74
C THR A 676 16.33 -0.66 -20.94
N TRP A 677 15.16 -0.58 -21.60
CA TRP A 677 13.87 -0.45 -20.92
C TRP A 677 13.59 -1.57 -19.92
N GLU A 678 14.06 -2.80 -20.17
CA GLU A 678 13.94 -3.92 -19.24
C GLU A 678 14.67 -3.62 -17.90
N SER A 679 15.91 -3.13 -17.98
CA SER A 679 16.70 -2.74 -16.81
C SER A 679 16.03 -1.61 -16.01
N LYS A 680 15.53 -0.58 -16.71
CA LYS A 680 14.88 0.58 -16.08
C LYS A 680 13.51 0.23 -15.49
N ALA A 681 12.71 -0.58 -16.19
CA ALA A 681 11.44 -1.09 -15.68
C ALA A 681 11.64 -1.93 -14.41
N GLY A 682 12.74 -2.69 -14.30
CA GLY A 682 13.09 -3.38 -13.06
C GLY A 682 13.32 -2.45 -11.85
N LYS A 683 13.73 -1.19 -12.07
CA LYS A 683 13.79 -0.18 -11.01
C LYS A 683 12.39 0.30 -10.61
N PHE A 684 11.49 0.51 -11.57
CA PHE A 684 10.08 0.83 -11.31
C PHE A 684 9.39 -0.30 -10.54
N ASP A 685 9.65 -1.56 -10.87
CA ASP A 685 9.12 -2.70 -10.14
C ASP A 685 9.50 -2.67 -8.66
N ARG A 686 10.79 -2.49 -8.35
CA ARG A 686 11.24 -2.38 -6.96
C ARG A 686 10.59 -1.21 -6.23
N PHE A 687 10.44 -0.07 -6.92
CA PHE A 687 9.77 1.10 -6.35
C PHE A 687 8.28 0.83 -6.08
N PHE A 688 7.53 0.33 -7.07
CA PHE A 688 6.11 0.03 -6.91
C PHE A 688 5.86 -1.06 -5.86
N ALA A 689 6.63 -2.15 -5.88
CA ALA A 689 6.54 -3.20 -4.87
C ALA A 689 6.75 -2.65 -3.46
N ALA A 690 7.76 -1.81 -3.24
CA ALA A 690 7.99 -1.19 -1.93
C ALA A 690 6.83 -0.29 -1.48
N MET A 691 6.21 0.46 -2.40
CA MET A 691 5.06 1.32 -2.10
C MET A 691 3.77 0.52 -1.86
N LEU A 692 3.58 -0.58 -2.58
CA LEU A 692 2.44 -1.48 -2.42
C LEU A 692 2.56 -2.32 -1.14
N ASP A 693 3.76 -2.78 -0.78
CA ASP A 693 4.00 -3.47 0.50
C ASP A 693 3.73 -2.54 1.70
N GLN A 694 3.99 -1.24 1.55
CA GLN A 694 3.58 -0.24 2.55
C GLN A 694 2.05 -0.10 2.65
N ARG A 695 1.28 -0.48 1.61
CA ARG A 695 -0.20 -0.40 1.55
C ARG A 695 -0.91 -1.71 1.88
N ALA A 696 -0.37 -2.86 1.48
CA ALA A 696 -1.00 -4.20 1.53
C ALA A 696 -1.18 -4.79 2.94
N THR A 697 -0.64 -4.15 3.98
CA THR A 697 -0.91 -4.43 5.40
C THR A 697 -2.32 -3.95 5.82
N GLY A 698 -3.31 -4.18 4.95
CA GLY A 698 -4.62 -3.53 4.78
C GLY A 698 -5.65 -3.65 5.92
N LEU A 699 -5.31 -3.11 7.08
CA LEU A 699 -6.23 -2.35 7.95
C LEU A 699 -5.80 -0.87 8.03
N GLY A 700 -4.88 -0.43 7.15
CA GLY A 700 -4.15 0.82 7.30
C GLY A 700 -3.01 0.72 8.33
N GLU A 701 -2.46 -0.47 8.54
CA GLU A 701 -1.53 -0.72 9.65
C GLU A 701 -0.09 -0.60 9.24
N ARG A 702 0.60 0.30 9.95
CA ARG A 702 1.97 0.71 9.68
C ARG A 702 2.95 -0.33 10.23
N ARG A 703 4.20 -0.29 9.74
CA ARG A 703 5.31 -1.01 10.39
C ARG A 703 5.69 -0.28 11.66
N THR A 704 6.12 -1.04 12.67
CA THR A 704 6.63 -0.50 13.93
C THR A 704 7.84 -1.28 14.42
N LYS A 705 8.53 -0.76 15.43
CA LYS A 705 9.57 -1.49 16.16
C LYS A 705 8.94 -2.37 17.22
N MET A 706 9.35 -3.64 17.28
CA MET A 706 8.91 -4.62 18.26
C MET A 706 9.56 -4.37 19.62
N CYS A 707 9.20 -3.28 20.29
CA CYS A 707 9.88 -2.80 21.51
C CYS A 707 8.94 -2.67 22.71
N MET A 708 9.12 -3.54 23.71
CA MET A 708 8.36 -3.51 24.96
C MET A 708 8.91 -2.52 26.02
N LEU A 709 10.12 -1.96 25.84
CA LEU A 709 10.77 -1.17 26.89
C LEU A 709 9.95 0.07 27.32
N PRO A 710 9.37 0.88 26.41
CA PRO A 710 8.57 2.02 26.84
C PRO A 710 7.29 1.64 27.58
N PHE A 711 6.88 0.37 27.52
CA PHE A 711 5.69 -0.18 28.19
C PHE A 711 6.01 -0.86 29.53
N THR A 712 7.28 -1.17 29.80
CA THR A 712 7.66 -2.06 30.91
C THR A 712 8.90 -1.61 31.70
N THR A 713 9.72 -0.69 31.18
CA THR A 713 11.03 -0.33 31.74
C THR A 713 11.31 1.17 31.83
N PRO A 714 11.00 1.84 32.95
CA PRO A 714 11.62 3.11 33.28
C PRO A 714 13.03 2.88 33.82
N SER A 715 14.00 3.62 33.28
CA SER A 715 15.38 3.62 33.78
C SER A 715 15.69 4.96 34.44
N MET A 716 15.98 4.94 35.74
CA MET A 716 16.22 6.14 36.54
C MET A 716 17.72 6.38 36.76
N GLU A 717 18.15 7.60 36.51
CA GLU A 717 19.47 8.14 36.82
C GLU A 717 19.55 8.59 38.30
N PRO A 718 20.76 8.74 38.88
CA PRO A 718 20.90 9.11 40.29
C PRO A 718 20.23 10.44 40.67
N ASP A 719 20.22 11.40 39.74
CA ASP A 719 19.60 12.73 39.87
C ASP A 719 18.07 12.70 39.76
N GLY A 720 17.46 11.52 39.57
CA GLY A 720 16.03 11.32 39.40
C GLY A 720 15.54 11.38 37.95
N SER A 721 16.39 11.73 36.98
CA SER A 721 16.02 11.76 35.57
C SER A 721 15.60 10.37 35.08
N ILE A 722 14.50 10.27 34.34
CA ILE A 722 13.99 9.03 33.76
C ILE A 722 14.33 8.99 32.28
N ARG A 723 15.05 7.95 31.88
CA ARG A 723 15.40 7.66 30.50
C ARG A 723 14.36 6.80 29.84
N LEU A 724 14.09 7.06 28.55
CA LEU A 724 13.17 6.27 27.74
C LEU A 724 13.52 4.78 27.76
N CYS A 725 14.80 4.46 27.63
CA CYS A 725 15.33 3.10 27.72
C CYS A 725 16.79 3.09 28.18
N SER A 726 17.28 1.93 28.62
CA SER A 726 18.67 1.74 29.04
C SER A 726 19.71 1.94 27.92
N ALA A 727 19.30 1.90 26.65
CA ALA A 727 20.17 2.26 25.53
C ALA A 727 20.26 3.80 25.35
N SER A 728 19.18 4.53 25.66
CA SER A 728 19.08 5.98 25.44
C SER A 728 19.94 6.84 26.39
N SER A 729 20.47 6.26 27.46
CA SER A 729 21.40 6.95 28.36
C SER A 729 22.80 7.14 27.77
N ILE A 730 23.09 6.54 26.60
CA ILE A 730 24.43 6.43 25.99
C ILE A 730 24.53 7.16 24.62
N PHE A 731 23.44 7.75 24.10
CA PHE A 731 23.44 8.37 22.77
C PHE A 731 23.39 9.91 22.79
N ASP A 732 23.76 10.52 21.65
CA ASP A 732 23.69 11.97 21.36
C ASP A 732 22.29 12.60 21.54
N TYR A 733 21.23 11.80 21.69
CA TYR A 733 19.85 12.22 21.93
C TYR A 733 19.49 12.36 23.42
N ARG A 734 20.47 12.74 24.26
CA ARG A 734 20.35 12.73 25.72
C ARG A 734 19.26 13.67 26.22
N ALA A 735 18.94 14.75 25.50
CA ALA A 735 17.87 15.68 25.88
C ALA A 735 16.49 15.15 25.46
N GLU A 736 16.38 14.61 24.25
CA GLU A 736 15.14 14.14 23.63
C GLU A 736 14.61 12.87 24.30
N THR A 737 15.51 12.05 24.86
CA THR A 737 15.18 10.77 25.52
C THR A 737 15.01 10.89 27.04
N ASN A 738 15.15 12.10 27.61
CA ASN A 738 14.77 12.38 28.99
C ASN A 738 13.24 12.54 29.10
N MET A 739 12.61 11.65 29.85
CA MET A 739 11.17 11.55 30.00
C MET A 739 10.61 12.44 31.12
N GLY A 740 11.48 12.96 31.99
CA GLY A 740 11.13 13.77 33.15
C GLY A 740 11.97 13.38 34.37
N ASN A 741 11.73 14.02 35.52
CA ASN A 741 12.49 13.76 36.74
C ASN A 741 11.56 13.24 37.87
N ALA A 742 11.82 12.01 38.35
CA ALA A 742 11.02 11.40 39.41
C ALA A 742 11.15 12.09 40.77
N ARG A 743 12.25 12.79 41.05
CA ARG A 743 12.43 13.56 42.31
C ARG A 743 11.63 14.85 42.31
N GLU A 744 11.34 15.42 41.15
CA GLU A 744 10.59 16.68 41.01
C GLU A 744 9.08 16.46 41.01
N GLN A 745 8.62 15.45 40.26
CA GLN A 745 7.19 15.24 39.98
C GLN A 745 6.67 13.84 40.35
N GLY A 746 7.54 12.92 40.78
CA GLY A 746 7.19 11.53 41.06
C GLY A 746 7.24 10.63 39.82
N LEU A 747 7.65 9.36 40.01
CA LEU A 747 7.80 8.41 38.90
C LEU A 747 6.46 8.09 38.21
N GLU A 748 5.35 7.99 38.96
CA GLU A 748 4.03 7.79 38.36
C GLU A 748 3.68 8.93 37.37
N ALA A 749 3.91 10.18 37.75
CA ALA A 749 3.63 11.33 36.90
C ALA A 749 4.52 11.35 35.65
N VAL A 750 5.81 10.99 35.78
CA VAL A 750 6.71 10.83 34.63
C VAL A 750 6.22 9.72 33.70
N TRP A 751 5.96 8.52 34.25
CA TRP A 751 5.62 7.31 33.49
C TRP A 751 4.29 7.42 32.74
N ARG A 752 3.34 8.16 33.31
CA ARG A 752 2.03 8.48 32.72
C ARG A 752 2.05 9.83 31.97
N GLY A 753 3.21 10.47 31.87
CA GLY A 753 3.39 11.75 31.21
C GLY A 753 3.24 11.67 29.69
N GLU A 754 3.05 12.83 29.06
CA GLU A 754 2.78 12.94 27.63
C GLU A 754 3.88 12.32 26.75
N LYS A 755 5.16 12.44 27.15
CA LYS A 755 6.29 11.85 26.40
C LYS A 755 6.17 10.32 26.30
N TYR A 756 5.87 9.63 27.41
CA TYR A 756 5.69 8.17 27.39
C TYR A 756 4.43 7.79 26.62
N ARG A 757 3.33 8.51 26.85
CA ARG A 757 2.05 8.27 26.15
C ARG A 757 2.20 8.42 24.63
N HIS A 758 2.93 9.44 24.18
CA HIS A 758 3.25 9.66 22.79
C HIS A 758 4.02 8.47 22.21
N ILE A 759 5.15 8.08 22.81
CA ILE A 759 5.97 6.97 22.31
C ILE A 759 5.22 5.63 22.31
N ARG A 760 4.44 5.35 23.36
CA ARG A 760 3.62 4.13 23.42
C ARG A 760 2.56 4.10 22.33
N ARG A 761 1.90 5.23 22.05
CA ARG A 761 0.94 5.32 20.94
C ARG A 761 1.63 5.09 19.60
N THR A 762 2.70 5.82 19.31
CA THR A 762 3.40 5.73 18.02
C THR A 762 4.02 4.35 17.80
N LEU A 763 4.53 3.68 18.85
CA LEU A 763 4.98 2.29 18.76
C LEU A 763 3.82 1.30 18.57
N ALA A 764 2.71 1.47 19.28
CA ALA A 764 1.56 0.57 19.16
C ALA A 764 0.84 0.72 17.81
N THR A 765 0.88 1.87 17.15
CA THR A 765 0.21 2.12 15.87
C THR A 765 1.16 2.11 14.66
N GLY A 766 2.46 2.32 14.88
CA GLY A 766 3.44 2.61 13.82
C GLY A 766 3.29 4.00 13.20
N GLU A 767 2.44 4.87 13.76
CA GLU A 767 2.20 6.22 13.25
C GLU A 767 3.20 7.22 13.83
N ALA A 768 3.88 7.98 12.95
CA ALA A 768 4.79 9.06 13.32
C ALA A 768 5.82 8.65 14.40
N LEU A 769 6.48 7.50 14.20
CA LEU A 769 7.56 7.06 15.08
C LEU A 769 8.59 8.17 15.24
N THR A 770 9.05 8.39 16.47
CA THR A 770 10.10 9.37 16.74
C THR A 770 11.38 8.94 16.00
N PRO A 771 12.16 9.89 15.43
CA PRO A 771 13.31 9.56 14.58
C PRO A 771 14.29 8.57 15.21
N TYR A 772 14.57 8.70 16.52
CA TYR A 772 15.46 7.80 17.25
C TYR A 772 14.86 6.40 17.50
N CYS A 773 13.53 6.26 17.62
CA CYS A 773 12.90 4.94 17.66
C CYS A 773 12.87 4.31 16.25
N GLN A 774 12.63 5.11 15.21
CA GLN A 774 12.64 4.65 13.83
C GLN A 774 14.04 4.15 13.41
N ALA A 775 15.09 4.90 13.75
CA ALA A 775 16.48 4.55 13.49
C ALA A 775 17.06 3.50 14.47
N CYS A 776 16.26 2.96 15.39
CA CYS A 776 16.74 2.02 16.39
C CYS A 776 17.18 0.68 15.76
N GLU A 777 18.46 0.33 15.93
CA GLU A 777 19.06 -0.92 15.44
C GLU A 777 18.86 -2.10 16.41
N TYR A 778 18.46 -1.82 17.66
CA TYR A 778 18.31 -2.83 18.71
C TYR A 778 17.01 -3.63 18.64
N ARG A 779 16.06 -3.19 17.82
CA ARG A 779 14.70 -3.74 17.79
C ARG A 779 14.31 -4.05 16.36
N SER A 780 13.80 -5.26 16.16
CA SER A 780 13.30 -5.71 14.87
C SER A 780 12.07 -4.90 14.47
N GLU A 781 11.92 -4.69 13.18
CA GLU A 781 10.70 -4.15 12.62
C GLU A 781 9.70 -5.27 12.33
N GLY A 782 8.42 -4.95 12.49
CA GLY A 782 7.35 -5.81 12.01
C GLY A 782 6.01 -5.07 11.98
N PRO A 783 4.91 -5.77 11.73
CA PRO A 783 3.62 -5.13 11.53
C PRO A 783 2.97 -4.69 12.87
N ALA A 784 2.41 -3.49 12.93
CA ALA A 784 1.88 -2.92 14.18
C ALA A 784 0.80 -3.79 14.84
N TRP A 785 -0.06 -4.49 14.10
CA TRP A 785 -1.06 -5.38 14.70
C TRP A 785 -0.44 -6.54 15.49
N LEU A 786 0.70 -7.06 15.04
CA LEU A 786 1.38 -8.15 15.70
C LEU A 786 1.90 -7.65 17.04
N PHE A 787 2.47 -6.44 17.06
CA PHE A 787 2.89 -5.79 18.29
C PHE A 787 1.72 -5.48 19.22
N GLN A 788 0.59 -4.99 18.70
CA GLN A 788 -0.63 -4.75 19.48
C GLN A 788 -1.15 -6.04 20.12
N LEU A 789 -1.21 -7.14 19.37
CA LEU A 789 -1.63 -8.44 19.89
C LEU A 789 -0.64 -8.93 20.95
N HIS A 790 0.67 -8.85 20.70
CA HIS A 790 1.69 -9.21 21.69
C HIS A 790 1.54 -8.42 22.99
N LEU A 791 1.40 -7.09 22.89
CA LEU A 791 1.21 -6.20 24.02
C LEU A 791 -0.09 -6.50 24.78
N ALA A 792 -1.17 -6.79 24.06
CA ALA A 792 -2.46 -7.13 24.65
C ALA A 792 -2.42 -8.47 25.39
N LEU A 793 -1.80 -9.50 24.81
CA LEU A 793 -1.60 -10.81 25.45
C LEU A 793 -0.73 -10.67 26.71
N HIS A 794 0.33 -9.86 26.64
CA HIS A 794 1.19 -9.59 27.78
C HIS A 794 0.43 -8.93 28.93
N ALA A 795 -0.33 -7.86 28.62
CA ALA A 795 -1.14 -7.16 29.61
C ALA A 795 -2.24 -8.08 30.22
N TRP A 796 -2.86 -8.91 29.39
CA TRP A 796 -3.87 -9.87 29.83
C TRP A 796 -3.27 -10.96 30.72
N GLY A 797 -2.11 -11.51 30.37
CA GLY A 797 -1.37 -12.46 31.20
C GLY A 797 -1.00 -11.87 32.56
N ALA A 798 -0.73 -10.56 32.61
CA ALA A 798 -0.42 -9.82 33.83
C ALA A 798 -1.65 -9.44 34.68
N GLY A 799 -2.86 -9.86 34.30
CA GLY A 799 -4.08 -9.59 35.07
C GLY A 799 -4.82 -8.29 34.72
N LEU A 800 -4.34 -7.51 33.74
CA LEU A 800 -5.05 -6.31 33.29
C LEU A 800 -6.34 -6.71 32.57
N ARG A 801 -7.48 -6.12 32.97
CA ARG A 801 -8.79 -6.39 32.37
C ARG A 801 -9.47 -5.05 32.08
N SER A 802 -9.73 -4.77 30.80
CA SER A 802 -10.56 -3.64 30.38
C SER A 802 -11.41 -4.05 29.17
N PRO A 803 -12.58 -3.41 28.95
CA PRO A 803 -13.41 -3.68 27.77
C PRO A 803 -12.65 -3.48 26.44
N GLU A 804 -11.84 -2.43 26.35
CA GLU A 804 -11.06 -2.10 25.16
C GLU A 804 -9.95 -3.11 24.90
N LEU A 805 -9.31 -3.62 25.97
CA LEU A 805 -8.30 -4.67 25.86
C LEU A 805 -8.92 -6.00 25.43
N LEU A 806 -10.09 -6.34 25.96
CA LEU A 806 -10.84 -7.53 25.56
C LEU A 806 -11.26 -7.43 24.08
N GLU A 807 -11.78 -6.27 23.65
CA GLU A 807 -12.14 -6.02 22.26
C GLU A 807 -10.93 -6.16 21.33
N LEU A 808 -9.78 -5.58 21.72
CA LEU A 808 -8.52 -5.71 20.96
C LEU A 808 -8.12 -7.19 20.80
N LEU A 809 -8.15 -7.97 21.88
CA LEU A 809 -7.84 -9.40 21.84
C LEU A 809 -8.83 -10.17 20.96
N GLN A 810 -10.12 -9.95 21.13
CA GLN A 810 -11.18 -10.58 20.35
C GLN A 810 -11.05 -10.29 18.85
N ARG A 811 -10.73 -9.05 18.48
CA ARG A 811 -10.55 -8.66 17.07
C ARG A 811 -9.25 -9.18 16.45
N ARG A 812 -8.22 -9.43 17.26
CA ARG A 812 -6.92 -9.96 16.80
C ARG A 812 -6.79 -11.47 16.92
N ALA A 813 -7.64 -12.12 17.71
CA ALA A 813 -7.67 -13.57 17.91
C ALA A 813 -7.68 -14.39 16.60
N PRO A 814 -8.42 -14.00 15.52
CA PRO A 814 -8.37 -14.73 14.25
C PRO A 814 -6.98 -14.80 13.61
N ARG A 815 -6.08 -13.85 13.94
CA ARG A 815 -4.69 -13.80 13.45
C ARG A 815 -3.69 -14.40 14.44
N TYR A 816 -4.15 -15.09 15.48
CA TYR A 816 -3.25 -15.68 16.48
C TYR A 816 -2.30 -16.72 15.89
N ALA A 817 -2.77 -17.54 14.93
CA ALA A 817 -1.92 -18.51 14.24
C ALA A 817 -0.74 -17.82 13.51
N GLU A 818 -1.04 -16.71 12.82
CA GLU A 818 -0.03 -15.88 12.15
C GLU A 818 0.94 -15.24 13.16
N TYR A 819 0.43 -14.75 14.30
CA TYR A 819 1.27 -14.24 15.39
C TYR A 819 2.20 -15.33 15.96
N ALA A 820 1.69 -16.54 16.22
CA ALA A 820 2.46 -17.62 16.81
C ALA A 820 3.61 -18.08 15.90
N GLU A 821 3.42 -18.00 14.58
CA GLU A 821 4.43 -18.28 13.57
C GLU A 821 5.47 -17.16 13.45
N GLN A 822 5.04 -15.88 13.42
CA GLN A 822 5.92 -14.75 13.15
C GLN A 822 6.65 -14.20 14.40
N ALA A 823 6.05 -14.30 15.59
CA ALA A 823 6.61 -13.73 16.82
C ALA A 823 8.05 -14.24 17.13
N PRO A 824 8.38 -15.53 16.99
CA PRO A 824 9.75 -16.02 17.19
C PRO A 824 10.77 -15.37 16.26
N ALA A 825 10.43 -15.21 14.97
CA ALA A 825 11.30 -14.55 13.98
C ALA A 825 11.53 -13.08 14.32
N LEU A 826 10.55 -12.43 14.95
CA LEU A 826 10.63 -11.07 15.46
C LEU A 826 11.19 -10.96 16.89
N ARG A 827 11.70 -12.06 17.44
CA ARG A 827 12.32 -12.15 18.78
C ARG A 827 11.36 -11.84 19.92
N LEU A 828 10.07 -12.12 19.72
CA LEU A 828 9.03 -12.02 20.73
C LEU A 828 8.73 -13.42 21.28
N GLN A 829 8.54 -13.51 22.60
CA GLN A 829 8.01 -14.74 23.21
C GLN A 829 6.56 -14.94 22.74
N VAL A 830 6.22 -16.15 22.30
CA VAL A 830 4.84 -16.50 21.99
C VAL A 830 4.06 -16.61 23.29
N LEU A 831 3.01 -15.78 23.42
CA LEU A 831 2.14 -15.75 24.59
C LEU A 831 0.82 -16.47 24.28
N PRO A 832 0.25 -17.23 25.23
CA PRO A 832 -0.98 -17.99 25.00
C PRO A 832 -2.18 -17.06 24.81
N LEU A 833 -3.04 -17.38 23.84
CA LEU A 833 -4.35 -16.75 23.68
C LEU A 833 -5.28 -17.21 24.82
N PRO A 834 -5.92 -16.29 25.58
CA PRO A 834 -6.91 -16.67 26.58
C PRO A 834 -8.17 -17.27 25.93
N GLU A 835 -8.97 -17.99 26.72
CA GLU A 835 -10.33 -18.35 26.28
C GLU A 835 -11.16 -17.08 26.10
N LEU A 836 -11.60 -16.83 24.87
CA LEU A 836 -12.36 -15.66 24.47
C LEU A 836 -13.72 -16.11 23.95
N GLU A 837 -14.80 -15.47 24.39
CA GLU A 837 -16.12 -15.61 23.76
C GLU A 837 -16.06 -15.04 22.33
N ALA A 838 -16.81 -15.65 21.41
CA ALA A 838 -16.88 -15.21 20.02
C ALA A 838 -17.34 -13.74 19.94
N ALA A 839 -16.53 -12.91 19.30
CA ALA A 839 -16.82 -11.49 19.15
C ALA A 839 -18.07 -11.28 18.28
N LEU A 840 -18.95 -10.36 18.68
CA LEU A 840 -19.93 -9.80 17.75
C LEU A 840 -19.18 -9.11 16.60
N PRO A 841 -19.56 -9.33 15.33
CA PRO A 841 -18.92 -8.66 14.21
C PRO A 841 -19.09 -7.14 14.35
N SER A 842 -17.98 -6.41 14.44
CA SER A 842 -17.98 -4.95 14.39
C SER A 842 -18.31 -4.46 12.97
N PRO A 843 -18.92 -3.27 12.82
CA PRO A 843 -19.14 -2.67 11.50
C PRO A 843 -17.83 -2.54 10.71
N PRO A 844 -17.83 -2.81 9.39
CA PRO A 844 -16.66 -2.56 8.55
C PRO A 844 -16.22 -1.08 8.66
N GLY A 845 -14.94 -0.84 8.90
CA GLY A 845 -14.35 0.52 8.85
C GLY A 845 -14.17 1.26 10.18
N THR A 846 -14.44 0.63 11.34
CA THR A 846 -14.08 1.26 12.63
C THR A 846 -12.61 1.01 12.96
N PRO A 847 -11.74 2.05 13.01
CA PRO A 847 -10.32 1.89 13.31
C PRO A 847 -10.15 1.35 14.73
N LEU A 848 -9.34 0.30 14.87
CA LEU A 848 -9.04 -0.32 16.15
C LEU A 848 -8.15 0.64 16.96
N ARG A 849 -8.72 1.26 17.99
CA ARG A 849 -7.97 2.17 18.88
C ARG A 849 -7.08 1.36 19.82
N VAL A 850 -5.88 1.86 20.10
CA VAL A 850 -5.03 1.27 21.14
C VAL A 850 -5.69 1.53 22.49
N PRO A 851 -5.96 0.50 23.31
CA PRO A 851 -6.55 0.64 24.63
C PRO A 851 -5.79 1.66 25.49
N GLU A 852 -6.52 2.57 26.11
CA GLU A 852 -5.94 3.63 26.92
C GLU A 852 -5.15 3.09 28.11
N ALA A 853 -5.53 1.93 28.67
CA ALA A 853 -4.79 1.26 29.73
C ALA A 853 -3.36 0.83 29.30
N LEU A 854 -3.16 0.49 28.01
CA LEU A 854 -1.83 0.17 27.46
C LEU A 854 -0.98 1.42 27.24
N VAL A 855 -1.61 2.55 26.93
CA VAL A 855 -0.95 3.85 26.71
C VAL A 855 -0.59 4.51 28.04
N ASP A 856 -1.52 4.54 29.00
CA ASP A 856 -1.31 5.05 30.34
C ASP A 856 -0.24 4.23 31.08
N GLY A 857 -0.28 2.90 30.94
CA GLY A 857 0.77 1.99 31.37
C GLY A 857 0.96 1.90 32.89
N LYS A 858 0.04 2.47 33.69
CA LYS A 858 0.10 2.44 35.16
C LYS A 858 0.02 1.02 35.73
N ASP A 859 -0.92 0.24 35.21
CA ASP A 859 -1.26 -1.10 35.72
C ASP A 859 -0.48 -2.21 34.99
N LEU A 860 0.30 -1.86 33.97
CA LEU A 860 1.21 -2.80 33.32
C LEU A 860 2.30 -3.25 34.30
N PRO A 861 2.76 -4.50 34.23
CA PRO A 861 3.86 -4.96 35.06
C PRO A 861 5.13 -4.22 34.63
N ILE A 862 5.67 -3.43 35.57
CA ILE A 862 6.85 -2.61 35.34
C ILE A 862 8.03 -3.23 36.07
N TYR A 863 9.17 -3.28 35.40
CA TYR A 863 10.46 -3.51 36.02
C TYR A 863 11.27 -2.22 35.98
N VAL A 864 11.63 -1.71 37.15
CA VAL A 864 12.30 -0.41 37.27
C VAL A 864 13.80 -0.62 37.44
N ASP A 865 14.59 0.01 36.55
CA ASP A 865 16.03 0.12 36.69
C ASP A 865 16.36 1.38 37.50
N LEU A 866 17.01 1.22 38.66
CA LEU A 866 17.29 2.27 39.63
C LEU A 866 18.81 2.43 39.82
N ASN A 867 19.39 3.49 39.26
CA ASN A 867 20.74 3.88 39.66
C ASN A 867 20.68 4.50 41.07
N THR A 868 21.16 3.74 42.05
CA THR A 868 20.96 4.07 43.47
C THR A 868 21.91 5.14 44.02
N LEU A 869 22.93 5.52 43.25
CA LEU A 869 24.06 6.35 43.70
C LEU A 869 24.76 6.96 42.47
N ASN A 870 25.54 8.04 42.62
CA ASN A 870 26.44 8.56 41.57
C ASN A 870 27.94 8.40 41.94
N ARG A 871 28.30 7.27 42.54
CA ARG A 871 29.65 6.93 43.00
C ARG A 871 29.95 5.46 42.71
N CYS A 872 31.18 5.18 42.29
CA CYS A 872 31.72 3.83 42.12
C CYS A 872 33.12 3.77 42.72
N ASN A 873 33.55 2.63 43.24
CA ASN A 873 34.92 2.40 43.73
C ASN A 873 35.88 1.91 42.62
N VAL A 874 35.35 1.57 41.45
CA VAL A 874 36.10 1.10 40.27
C VAL A 874 35.97 2.15 39.15
N SER A 875 36.97 2.24 38.28
CA SER A 875 37.03 3.16 37.15
C SER A 875 37.16 2.41 35.83
N CYS A 876 36.10 1.74 35.39
CA CYS A 876 36.15 0.91 34.19
C CYS A 876 36.35 1.74 32.91
N LEU A 877 37.10 1.18 31.95
CA LEU A 877 37.42 1.83 30.67
C LEU A 877 36.20 2.12 29.79
N MET A 878 35.10 1.37 29.93
CA MET A 878 33.88 1.58 29.15
C MET A 878 32.88 2.54 29.80
N CYS A 879 33.05 2.90 31.08
CA CYS A 879 32.15 3.85 31.74
C CYS A 879 32.34 5.26 31.14
N PRO A 880 31.34 6.16 31.15
CA PRO A 880 31.50 7.53 30.66
C PRO A 880 32.52 8.34 31.48
N PRO A 881 33.21 9.33 30.90
CA PRO A 881 34.17 10.19 31.60
C PRO A 881 33.61 10.82 32.89
N ALA A 882 32.34 11.23 32.87
CA ALA A 882 31.64 11.79 34.04
C ALA A 882 31.62 10.87 35.29
N ILE A 883 31.89 9.57 35.11
CA ILE A 883 31.90 8.54 36.16
C ILE A 883 33.29 7.88 36.32
N ARG A 884 34.19 8.06 35.35
CA ARG A 884 35.60 7.63 35.46
C ARG A 884 36.30 8.45 36.55
N HIS A 885 37.30 7.82 37.18
CA HIS A 885 38.15 8.45 38.19
C HIS A 885 39.49 8.91 37.59
N ASP A 886 39.50 9.24 36.30
CA ASP A 886 40.65 9.83 35.63
C ASP A 886 41.05 11.16 36.29
N ASP A 887 42.33 11.52 36.13
CA ASP A 887 43.10 12.47 36.95
C ASP A 887 42.64 13.95 36.87
N LEU A 888 41.39 14.22 36.51
CA LEU A 888 40.81 15.56 36.30
C LEU A 888 40.44 16.30 37.59
N GLY A 889 40.49 15.65 38.75
CA GLY A 889 40.24 16.32 40.05
C GLY A 889 38.82 16.88 40.22
N GLU A 890 37.86 16.51 39.37
CA GLU A 890 36.50 17.02 39.41
C GLU A 890 35.71 16.47 40.60
N ARG A 891 35.14 17.38 41.40
CA ARG A 891 34.21 17.04 42.48
C ARG A 891 32.87 16.64 41.87
N ARG A 892 32.42 15.43 42.19
CA ARG A 892 31.16 14.84 41.69
C ARG A 892 29.92 15.37 42.44
N ASP A 893 29.79 16.70 42.53
CA ASP A 893 28.67 17.34 43.21
C ASP A 893 27.53 17.69 42.24
N PRO A 894 26.26 17.60 42.68
CA PRO A 894 25.83 17.17 44.00
C PRO A 894 25.90 15.63 44.19
N TYR A 895 26.05 15.20 45.45
CA TYR A 895 25.98 13.77 45.83
C TYR A 895 24.52 13.29 45.80
N TYR A 896 24.24 12.24 45.02
CA TYR A 896 22.92 11.62 44.95
C TYR A 896 22.96 10.22 45.54
N ARG A 897 21.97 9.90 46.38
CA ARG A 897 21.68 8.54 46.85
C ARG A 897 20.17 8.31 46.80
N LEU A 898 19.76 7.10 46.47
CA LEU A 898 18.39 6.67 46.62
C LEU A 898 18.14 6.26 48.07
N THR A 899 17.18 6.91 48.73
CA THR A 899 16.75 6.59 50.10
C THR A 899 15.49 5.72 50.08
N LEU A 900 15.21 5.03 51.20
CA LEU A 900 14.00 4.22 51.34
C LEU A 900 12.69 5.03 51.13
N PRO A 901 12.52 6.23 51.72
CA PRO A 901 11.32 7.04 51.47
C PRO A 901 11.13 7.43 50.00
N GLU A 902 12.23 7.74 49.29
CA GLU A 902 12.19 8.03 47.85
C GLU A 902 11.78 6.80 47.05
N PHE A 903 12.35 5.64 47.37
CA PHE A 903 11.97 4.39 46.73
C PHE A 903 10.48 4.08 46.91
N GLU A 904 9.94 4.29 48.13
CA GLU A 904 8.50 4.14 48.39
C GLU A 904 7.67 5.15 47.59
N ALA A 905 8.09 6.41 47.55
CA ALA A 905 7.41 7.45 46.78
C ALA A 905 7.41 7.14 45.27
N PHE A 906 8.51 6.63 44.72
CA PHE A 906 8.63 6.35 43.29
C PHE A 906 7.86 5.10 42.88
N THR A 907 7.81 4.08 43.73
CA THR A 907 7.19 2.79 43.38
C THR A 907 5.78 2.59 43.93
N GLY A 908 5.26 3.53 44.73
CA GLY A 908 3.99 3.36 45.44
C GLY A 908 2.73 3.41 44.55
N GLY A 909 2.78 4.13 43.43
CA GLY A 909 1.63 4.37 42.55
C GLY A 909 1.57 3.53 41.26
N LEU A 910 2.53 2.61 41.07
CA LEU A 910 2.72 1.83 39.85
C LEU A 910 2.75 0.34 40.16
N ASN A 911 2.36 -0.50 39.19
CA ASN A 911 2.47 -1.96 39.29
C ASN A 911 3.92 -2.43 39.06
N VAL A 912 4.81 -2.10 40.00
CA VAL A 912 6.22 -2.51 39.95
C VAL A 912 6.33 -3.97 40.38
N THR A 913 6.70 -4.82 39.44
CA THR A 913 6.88 -6.27 39.62
C THR A 913 8.34 -6.65 39.82
N SER A 914 9.27 -5.80 39.38
CA SER A 914 10.72 -5.99 39.61
C SER A 914 11.42 -4.68 39.92
N ALA A 915 12.37 -4.74 40.86
CA ALA A 915 13.24 -3.62 41.21
C ALA A 915 14.70 -4.03 40.98
N HIS A 916 15.33 -3.41 39.99
CA HIS A 916 16.72 -3.64 39.64
C HIS A 916 17.55 -2.46 40.14
N PHE A 917 18.43 -2.71 41.10
CA PHE A 917 19.37 -1.72 41.61
C PHE A 917 20.66 -1.79 40.77
N VAL A 918 20.71 -0.95 39.74
CA VAL A 918 21.70 -1.07 38.66
C VAL A 918 22.94 -0.23 38.96
N GLY A 919 24.11 -0.78 38.61
CA GLY A 919 25.42 -0.14 38.71
C GLY A 919 25.96 0.38 37.38
N ALA A 920 25.10 0.85 36.47
CA ALA A 920 25.53 1.24 35.12
C ALA A 920 26.45 2.47 35.14
N TYR A 921 26.40 3.25 36.22
CA TYR A 921 27.22 4.45 36.44
C TYR A 921 27.63 4.62 37.92
N ALA A 922 27.51 3.54 38.71
CA ALA A 922 27.69 3.55 40.16
C ALA A 922 27.91 2.16 40.73
N GLU A 923 28.26 2.07 42.01
CA GLU A 923 28.30 0.80 42.76
C GLU A 923 27.16 0.78 43.80
N PRO A 924 26.08 0.02 43.57
CA PRO A 924 24.93 -0.02 44.48
C PRO A 924 25.28 -0.47 45.90
N LEU A 925 26.29 -1.34 46.07
CA LEU A 925 26.71 -1.79 47.39
C LEU A 925 27.33 -0.67 48.25
N LEU A 926 27.67 0.49 47.66
CA LEU A 926 28.11 1.66 48.42
C LEU A 926 26.92 2.49 48.96
N ASN A 927 25.69 2.21 48.54
CA ASN A 927 24.51 2.84 49.13
C ASN A 927 24.23 2.23 50.51
N LYS A 928 24.28 3.06 51.56
CA LYS A 928 24.07 2.65 52.95
C LYS A 928 22.68 2.02 53.20
N GLU A 929 21.71 2.31 52.34
CA GLU A 929 20.33 1.80 52.46
C GLU A 929 20.03 0.61 51.53
N ILE A 930 21.00 0.10 50.76
CA ILE A 930 20.78 -0.95 49.76
C ILE A 930 20.05 -2.19 50.32
N PHE A 931 20.40 -2.65 51.52
CA PHE A 931 19.75 -3.81 52.14
C PHE A 931 18.29 -3.53 52.54
N ALA A 932 17.99 -2.30 52.97
CA ALA A 932 16.64 -1.89 53.31
C ALA A 932 15.77 -1.74 52.05
N LEU A 933 16.35 -1.23 50.97
CA LEU A 933 15.71 -1.14 49.65
C LEU A 933 15.37 -2.53 49.10
N VAL A 934 16.33 -3.47 49.12
CA VAL A 934 16.10 -4.87 48.69
C VAL A 934 15.02 -5.52 49.54
N ARG A 935 15.13 -5.45 50.88
CA ARG A 935 14.12 -6.02 51.78
C ARG A 935 12.74 -5.43 51.51
N ARG A 936 12.64 -4.12 51.33
CA ARG A 936 11.36 -3.47 51.08
C ARG A 936 10.74 -3.91 49.75
N ALA A 937 11.54 -4.06 48.70
CA ALA A 937 11.08 -4.55 47.40
C ALA A 937 10.60 -6.01 47.50
N HIS A 938 11.40 -6.89 48.13
CA HIS A 938 11.04 -8.28 48.38
C HIS A 938 9.75 -8.41 49.21
N ASP A 939 9.61 -7.64 50.30
CA ASP A 939 8.42 -7.65 51.16
C ASP A 939 7.15 -7.17 50.42
N ARG A 940 7.31 -6.44 49.30
CA ARG A 940 6.23 -6.04 48.39
C ARG A 940 5.98 -7.05 47.26
N GLY A 941 6.67 -8.20 47.28
CA GLY A 941 6.56 -9.25 46.27
C GLY A 941 7.26 -8.93 44.95
N MET A 942 8.18 -7.95 44.93
CA MET A 942 8.94 -7.62 43.73
C MET A 942 10.11 -8.57 43.54
N PHE A 943 10.43 -8.92 42.29
CA PHE A 943 11.70 -9.55 41.97
C PHE A 943 12.84 -8.54 42.16
N THR A 944 13.84 -8.91 42.94
CA THR A 944 14.94 -8.02 43.33
C THR A 944 16.25 -8.39 42.65
N ALA A 945 16.86 -7.42 41.99
CA ALA A 945 18.16 -7.61 41.34
C ALA A 945 19.17 -6.53 41.71
N ILE A 946 20.45 -6.91 41.80
CA ILE A 946 21.57 -5.97 41.93
C ILE A 946 22.58 -6.23 40.81
N THR A 947 23.04 -5.16 40.16
CA THR A 947 24.23 -5.19 39.29
C THR A 947 25.41 -4.53 40.00
N THR A 948 26.49 -5.27 40.25
CA THR A 948 27.64 -4.83 41.08
C THR A 948 28.98 -5.22 40.46
N ASN A 949 30.05 -4.49 40.80
CA ASN A 949 31.43 -4.92 40.55
C ASN A 949 31.95 -5.93 41.61
N ALA A 950 31.11 -6.23 42.62
CA ALA A 950 31.35 -7.17 43.70
C ALA A 950 32.56 -6.90 44.61
N MET A 951 33.36 -5.84 44.40
CA MET A 951 34.49 -5.49 45.27
C MET A 951 34.06 -5.22 46.73
N PRO A 952 32.94 -4.53 47.02
CA PRO A 952 32.50 -4.28 48.40
C PRO A 952 31.82 -5.48 49.09
N LEU A 953 31.59 -6.60 48.38
CA LEU A 953 30.78 -7.73 48.84
C LEU A 953 31.50 -8.58 49.90
N SER A 954 31.59 -8.06 51.12
CA SER A 954 32.06 -8.80 52.30
C SER A 954 31.08 -9.90 52.73
N ARG A 955 31.51 -10.84 53.59
CA ARG A 955 30.63 -11.85 54.18
C ARG A 955 29.38 -11.26 54.85
N SER A 956 29.55 -10.17 55.62
CA SER A 956 28.43 -9.48 56.26
C SER A 956 27.45 -8.89 55.23
N PHE A 957 27.94 -8.39 54.10
CA PHE A 957 27.08 -7.89 53.03
C PHE A 957 26.32 -9.03 52.36
N ALA A 958 27.00 -10.15 52.07
CA ALA A 958 26.39 -11.35 51.51
C ALA A 958 25.26 -11.88 52.41
N GLU A 959 25.50 -12.01 53.72
CA GLU A 959 24.48 -12.43 54.70
C GLU A 959 23.27 -11.48 54.66
N ARG A 960 23.50 -10.17 54.72
CA ARG A 960 22.42 -9.17 54.73
C ARG A 960 21.61 -9.15 53.43
N LEU A 961 22.23 -9.38 52.28
CA LEU A 961 21.53 -9.42 50.98
C LEU A 961 20.70 -10.69 50.84
N VAL A 962 21.25 -11.85 51.21
CA VAL A 962 20.52 -13.12 51.24
C VAL A 962 19.34 -13.03 52.20
N ASP A 963 19.56 -12.52 53.41
CA ASP A 963 18.51 -12.37 54.42
C ASP A 963 17.47 -11.30 54.05
N ALA A 964 17.84 -10.30 53.23
CA ALA A 964 16.92 -9.30 52.69
C ALA A 964 16.06 -9.82 51.53
N GLY A 965 16.34 -11.03 51.02
CA GLY A 965 15.56 -11.65 49.95
C GLY A 965 15.99 -11.24 48.55
N LEU A 966 17.29 -10.99 48.31
CA LEU A 966 17.80 -10.72 46.96
C LEU A 966 17.61 -11.94 46.04
N ASP A 967 16.94 -11.75 44.90
CA ASP A 967 16.66 -12.84 43.93
C ASP A 967 17.77 -13.04 42.91
N MET A 968 18.36 -11.95 42.41
CA MET A 968 19.39 -11.99 41.37
C MET A 968 20.55 -11.04 41.67
N MET A 969 21.78 -11.49 41.40
CA MET A 969 22.97 -10.66 41.42
C MET A 969 23.74 -10.81 40.12
N SER A 970 23.84 -9.71 39.36
CA SER A 970 24.67 -9.63 38.17
C SER A 970 26.00 -8.98 38.51
N ILE A 971 27.10 -9.67 38.20
CA ILE A 971 28.45 -9.26 38.55
C ILE A 971 29.16 -8.82 37.29
N SER A 972 29.57 -7.54 37.25
CA SER A 972 30.37 -7.01 36.15
C SER A 972 31.82 -7.41 36.32
N LEU A 973 32.30 -8.31 35.46
CA LEU A 973 33.68 -8.76 35.38
C LEU A 973 34.04 -8.93 33.91
N HIS A 974 35.11 -8.26 33.46
CA HIS A 974 35.37 -8.07 32.03
C HIS A 974 36.68 -8.72 31.55
N GLY A 975 37.06 -9.83 32.18
CA GLY A 975 38.22 -10.66 31.83
C GLY A 975 38.22 -11.95 32.63
N ALA A 976 38.80 -13.01 32.06
CA ALA A 976 39.02 -14.30 32.71
C ALA A 976 40.32 -14.31 33.55
N THR A 977 41.22 -13.36 33.31
CA THR A 977 42.49 -13.23 34.03
C THR A 977 42.60 -11.91 34.78
N ALA A 978 43.44 -11.88 35.83
CA ALA A 978 43.71 -10.65 36.58
C ALA A 978 44.29 -9.54 35.71
N ALA A 979 45.20 -9.88 34.79
CA ALA A 979 45.84 -8.91 33.89
C ALA A 979 44.80 -8.21 33.01
N THR A 980 43.90 -8.97 32.37
CA THR A 980 42.86 -8.41 31.49
C THR A 980 41.79 -7.69 32.28
N ALA A 981 41.26 -8.31 33.34
CA ALA A 981 40.19 -7.73 34.14
C ALA A 981 40.61 -6.42 34.82
N GLU A 982 41.80 -6.33 35.42
CA GLU A 982 42.26 -5.11 36.11
C GLU A 982 42.70 -4.00 35.15
N ALA A 983 43.17 -4.36 33.94
CA ALA A 983 43.45 -3.38 32.89
C ALA A 983 42.16 -2.65 32.45
N ILE A 984 41.03 -3.37 32.42
CA ILE A 984 39.73 -2.87 32.00
C ILE A 984 38.99 -2.21 33.17
N MET A 985 38.95 -2.88 34.31
CA MET A 985 38.30 -2.42 35.55
C MET A 985 39.33 -1.78 36.48
N ARG A 986 39.85 -0.60 36.11
CA ARG A 986 40.91 0.05 36.89
C ARG A 986 40.47 0.28 38.33
N ARG A 987 41.40 0.08 39.28
CA ARG A 987 41.15 0.12 40.75
C ARG A 987 40.30 -1.05 41.28
N SER A 988 39.99 -2.06 40.46
CA SER A 988 39.51 -3.36 40.91
C SER A 988 40.67 -4.28 41.33
N ARG A 989 40.35 -5.37 42.04
CA ARG A 989 41.26 -6.46 42.39
C ARG A 989 40.60 -7.79 42.03
N PHE A 990 41.13 -8.48 41.03
CA PHE A 990 40.50 -9.67 40.45
C PHE A 990 40.29 -10.79 41.49
N ASP A 991 41.33 -11.16 42.20
CA ASP A 991 41.27 -12.23 43.21
C ASP A 991 40.25 -11.93 44.32
N ARG A 992 40.12 -10.66 44.69
CA ARG A 992 39.16 -10.22 45.71
C ARG A 992 37.73 -10.37 45.23
N VAL A 993 37.44 -10.06 43.96
CA VAL A 993 36.12 -10.30 43.36
C VAL A 993 35.79 -11.80 43.40
N LEU A 994 36.74 -12.66 43.00
CA LEU A 994 36.53 -14.11 43.01
C LEU A 994 36.29 -14.65 44.43
N GLU A 995 37.07 -14.18 45.41
CA GLU A 995 36.88 -14.51 46.82
C GLU A 995 35.48 -14.12 47.31
N ASN A 996 35.03 -12.90 47.02
CA ASN A 996 33.72 -12.41 47.43
C ASN A 996 32.58 -13.23 46.82
N ILE A 997 32.71 -13.69 45.56
CA ILE A 997 31.74 -14.59 44.92
C ILE A 997 31.66 -15.93 45.66
N ARG A 998 32.81 -16.53 45.98
CA ARG A 998 32.86 -17.79 46.74
C ARG A 998 32.22 -17.63 48.12
N VAL A 999 32.48 -16.51 48.80
CA VAL A 999 31.86 -16.17 50.09
C VAL A 999 30.34 -16.08 49.96
N LEU A 1000 29.81 -15.43 48.93
CA LEU A 1000 28.36 -15.38 48.71
C LEU A 1000 27.76 -16.77 48.48
N GLN A 1001 28.40 -17.61 47.67
CA GLN A 1001 27.93 -18.99 47.45
C GLN A 1001 27.95 -19.83 48.74
N ALA A 1002 28.99 -19.67 49.57
CA ALA A 1002 29.06 -20.32 50.88
C ALA A 1002 27.93 -19.85 51.80
N VAL A 1003 27.68 -18.53 51.89
CA VAL A 1003 26.58 -17.97 52.70
C VAL A 1003 25.22 -18.50 52.23
N LYS A 1004 24.98 -18.60 50.91
CA LYS A 1004 23.76 -19.19 50.35
C LYS A 1004 23.57 -20.64 50.79
N ALA A 1005 24.64 -21.44 50.72
CA ALA A 1005 24.63 -22.83 51.15
C ALA A 1005 24.37 -22.96 52.67
N GLU A 1006 25.05 -22.16 53.49
CA GLU A 1006 24.84 -22.10 54.95
C GLU A 1006 23.40 -21.72 55.34
N ARG A 1007 22.75 -20.85 54.55
CA ARG A 1007 21.37 -20.42 54.74
C ARG A 1007 20.33 -21.33 54.08
N GLY A 1008 20.77 -22.37 53.35
CA GLY A 1008 19.89 -23.24 52.58
C GLY A 1008 19.09 -22.52 51.50
N LYS A 1009 19.64 -21.45 50.91
CA LYS A 1009 18.99 -20.60 49.90
C LYS A 1009 19.59 -20.82 48.52
N ALA A 1010 18.73 -20.90 47.51
CA ALA A 1010 19.15 -20.91 46.10
C ALA A 1010 19.46 -19.49 45.56
N THR A 1011 18.84 -18.47 46.15
CA THR A 1011 18.98 -17.05 45.78
C THR A 1011 20.01 -16.30 46.64
N PRO A 1012 20.68 -15.27 46.11
CA PRO A 1012 20.52 -14.74 44.75
C PRO A 1012 21.12 -15.65 43.67
N GLU A 1013 20.46 -15.73 42.53
CA GLU A 1013 21.02 -16.34 41.33
C GLU A 1013 22.12 -15.43 40.74
N LEU A 1014 23.25 -16.02 40.38
CA LEU A 1014 24.41 -15.26 39.93
C LEU A 1014 24.50 -15.23 38.40
N TYR A 1015 24.73 -14.02 37.88
CA TYR A 1015 25.00 -13.74 36.48
C TYR A 1015 26.36 -13.05 36.38
N PHE A 1016 27.09 -13.30 35.31
CA PHE A 1016 28.21 -12.45 34.92
C PHE A 1016 27.83 -11.54 33.77
N ASN A 1017 28.30 -10.29 33.82
CA ASN A 1017 28.26 -9.34 32.72
C ASN A 1017 29.68 -9.19 32.14
N PHE A 1018 29.87 -9.63 30.91
CA PHE A 1018 31.11 -9.53 30.15
C PHE A 1018 30.92 -8.55 28.99
N VAL A 1019 31.38 -7.30 29.15
CA VAL A 1019 31.41 -6.34 28.04
C VAL A 1019 32.60 -6.69 27.17
N SER A 1020 32.31 -7.23 25.99
CA SER A 1020 33.32 -7.68 25.04
C SER A 1020 33.90 -6.49 24.26
N GLN A 1021 35.21 -6.46 24.14
CA GLN A 1021 36.00 -5.46 23.44
C GLN A 1021 37.27 -6.13 22.91
N ARG A 1022 38.01 -5.47 22.01
CA ARG A 1022 39.20 -6.04 21.36
C ARG A 1022 40.22 -6.61 22.33
N ARG A 1023 40.33 -6.01 23.52
CA ARG A 1023 41.27 -6.40 24.58
C ARG A 1023 40.93 -7.68 25.33
N ASN A 1024 39.66 -8.12 25.34
CA ASN A 1024 39.22 -9.29 26.10
C ASN A 1024 38.51 -10.36 25.25
N VAL A 1025 38.32 -10.12 23.96
CA VAL A 1025 37.62 -11.05 23.04
C VAL A 1025 38.22 -12.46 23.04
N ALA A 1026 39.54 -12.58 23.17
CA ALA A 1026 40.23 -13.87 23.21
C ALA A 1026 39.96 -14.68 24.50
N GLU A 1027 39.50 -14.03 25.58
CA GLU A 1027 39.23 -14.68 26.86
C GLU A 1027 37.75 -15.11 27.01
N ILE A 1028 36.89 -14.87 26.01
CA ILE A 1028 35.45 -15.14 26.09
C ILE A 1028 35.17 -16.61 26.46
N ALA A 1029 35.89 -17.56 25.85
CA ALA A 1029 35.71 -18.98 26.13
C ALA A 1029 36.21 -19.37 27.54
N ASP A 1030 37.39 -18.89 27.93
CA ASP A 1030 37.98 -19.16 29.25
C ASP A 1030 37.17 -18.51 30.38
N PHE A 1031 36.47 -17.41 30.08
CA PHE A 1031 35.54 -16.79 31.01
C PHE A 1031 34.34 -17.69 31.34
N ILE A 1032 33.91 -18.55 30.40
CA ILE A 1032 32.87 -19.56 30.67
C ILE A 1032 33.37 -20.62 31.66
N ASP A 1033 34.63 -21.04 31.54
CA ASP A 1033 35.23 -21.98 32.48
C ASP A 1033 35.35 -21.37 33.89
N LEU A 1034 35.73 -20.09 33.96
CA LEU A 1034 35.73 -19.33 35.21
C LEU A 1034 34.33 -19.25 35.84
N ALA A 1035 33.30 -19.01 35.03
CA ALA A 1035 31.90 -19.00 35.50
C ALA A 1035 31.50 -20.35 36.09
N ALA A 1036 31.79 -21.45 35.40
CA ALA A 1036 31.52 -22.80 35.88
C ALA A 1036 32.25 -23.08 37.20
N ALA A 1037 33.53 -22.74 37.30
CA ALA A 1037 34.35 -22.93 38.50
C ALA A 1037 33.83 -22.15 39.73
N LEU A 1038 33.14 -21.04 39.51
CA LEU A 1038 32.52 -20.21 40.56
C LEU A 1038 31.04 -20.52 40.78
N GLN A 1039 30.51 -21.54 40.10
CA GLN A 1039 29.10 -21.94 40.14
C GLN A 1039 28.15 -20.80 39.71
N VAL A 1040 28.58 -19.98 38.75
CA VAL A 1040 27.77 -18.94 38.12
C VAL A 1040 27.11 -19.54 36.88
N ARG A 1041 25.78 -19.60 36.86
CA ARG A 1041 25.01 -20.33 35.84
C ARG A 1041 24.75 -19.54 34.56
N HIS A 1042 24.94 -18.23 34.60
CA HIS A 1042 24.58 -17.35 33.50
C HIS A 1042 25.72 -16.38 33.17
N VAL A 1043 26.06 -16.26 31.89
CA VAL A 1043 27.06 -15.31 31.38
C VAL A 1043 26.43 -14.48 30.28
N ASN A 1044 26.32 -13.17 30.50
CA ASN A 1044 25.88 -12.19 29.52
C ASN A 1044 27.09 -11.63 28.78
N ILE A 1045 27.21 -11.95 27.50
CA ILE A 1045 28.19 -11.34 26.60
C ILE A 1045 27.54 -10.11 25.95
N ILE A 1046 28.00 -8.94 26.39
CA ILE A 1046 27.42 -7.63 26.09
C ILE A 1046 28.30 -6.94 25.06
N HIS A 1047 27.71 -6.36 24.02
CA HIS A 1047 28.45 -5.57 23.04
C HIS A 1047 28.78 -4.19 23.60
N LEU A 1048 29.94 -3.65 23.24
CA LEU A 1048 30.33 -2.29 23.59
C LEU A 1048 29.51 -1.29 22.76
N ILE A 1049 28.86 -0.33 23.42
CA ILE A 1049 28.03 0.70 22.77
C ILE A 1049 28.91 1.94 22.58
N ASP A 1050 29.06 2.38 21.33
CA ASP A 1050 29.76 3.61 20.96
C ASP A 1050 28.88 4.80 21.33
N GLY A 1051 29.33 5.66 22.24
CA GLY A 1051 28.50 6.73 22.81
C GLY A 1051 29.25 7.93 23.37
N ASP A 1052 30.58 7.97 23.25
CA ASP A 1052 31.41 9.11 23.66
C ASP A 1052 32.71 9.10 22.84
N GLU A 1053 33.26 10.28 22.53
CA GLU A 1053 34.52 10.52 21.78
C GLU A 1053 35.77 9.79 22.32
N VAL A 1054 35.65 9.05 23.42
CA VAL A 1054 36.75 8.44 24.18
C VAL A 1054 36.82 6.91 24.04
N VAL A 1055 35.76 6.25 23.56
CA VAL A 1055 35.84 4.83 23.19
C VAL A 1055 36.42 4.76 21.78
N GLN A 1056 37.58 4.13 21.62
CA GLN A 1056 38.15 3.98 20.27
C GLN A 1056 37.24 3.03 19.49
N SER A 1057 36.79 3.46 18.30
CA SER A 1057 35.94 2.64 17.40
C SER A 1057 36.54 1.25 17.14
N GLU A 1058 37.86 1.10 17.26
CA GLU A 1058 38.60 -0.16 17.16
C GLU A 1058 38.27 -1.20 18.25
N ASP A 1059 37.70 -0.78 19.40
CA ASP A 1059 37.27 -1.67 20.49
C ASP A 1059 35.83 -2.20 20.27
N ASN A 1060 35.08 -1.66 19.29
CA ASN A 1060 33.75 -2.13 18.93
C ASN A 1060 33.81 -3.38 18.04
N LEU A 1061 33.60 -4.55 18.65
CA LEU A 1061 33.73 -5.86 17.98
C LEU A 1061 32.65 -6.14 16.93
N VAL A 1062 31.59 -5.35 16.83
CA VAL A 1062 30.62 -5.47 15.71
C VAL A 1062 31.32 -5.22 14.37
N LEU A 1063 32.36 -4.38 14.36
CA LEU A 1063 33.15 -4.06 13.18
C LEU A 1063 34.19 -5.15 12.83
N TYR A 1064 34.35 -6.17 13.69
CA TYR A 1064 35.35 -7.24 13.54
C TYR A 1064 34.73 -8.63 13.74
N PRO A 1065 33.74 -9.02 12.90
CA PRO A 1065 33.03 -10.29 13.06
C PRO A 1065 33.95 -11.51 12.96
N ASP A 1066 34.99 -11.47 12.14
CA ASP A 1066 35.98 -12.56 12.00
C ASP A 1066 36.74 -12.85 13.29
N LEU A 1067 36.93 -11.83 14.14
CA LEU A 1067 37.57 -11.96 15.45
C LEU A 1067 36.57 -12.46 16.51
N LEU A 1068 35.32 -11.99 16.44
CA LEU A 1068 34.30 -12.18 17.48
C LEU A 1068 33.52 -13.50 17.33
N VAL A 1069 33.03 -13.82 16.12
CA VAL A 1069 32.11 -14.95 15.87
C VAL A 1069 32.70 -16.30 16.29
N PRO A 1070 33.99 -16.62 16.01
CA PRO A 1070 34.59 -17.86 16.48
C PRO A 1070 34.57 -18.00 18.01
N GLN A 1071 34.83 -16.90 18.72
CA GLN A 1071 34.85 -16.88 20.20
C GLN A 1071 33.45 -17.08 20.79
N LEU A 1072 32.42 -16.48 20.19
CA LEU A 1072 31.03 -16.66 20.60
C LEU A 1072 30.55 -18.11 20.41
N ARG A 1073 30.89 -18.74 19.28
CA ARG A 1073 30.57 -20.14 19.01
C ARG A 1073 31.24 -21.07 20.01
N GLU A 1074 32.52 -20.83 20.30
CA GLU A 1074 33.25 -21.61 21.29
C GLU A 1074 32.67 -21.42 22.70
N ALA A 1075 32.31 -20.20 23.10
CA ALA A 1075 31.64 -19.97 24.39
C ALA A 1075 30.29 -20.68 24.51
N LEU A 1076 29.46 -20.66 23.47
CA LEU A 1076 28.19 -21.41 23.44
C LEU A 1076 28.43 -22.92 23.58
N ARG A 1077 29.44 -23.45 22.88
CA ARG A 1077 29.84 -24.86 22.96
C ARG A 1077 30.32 -25.24 24.36
N ARG A 1078 31.24 -24.46 24.95
CA ARG A 1078 31.72 -24.68 26.33
C ARG A 1078 30.61 -24.54 27.35
N GLY A 1079 29.75 -23.54 27.20
CA GLY A 1079 28.61 -23.31 28.07
C GLY A 1079 27.66 -24.51 28.11
N ALA A 1080 27.32 -25.06 26.95
CA ALA A 1080 26.51 -26.27 26.86
C ALA A 1080 27.17 -27.48 27.54
N ALA A 1081 28.50 -27.63 27.43
CA ALA A 1081 29.23 -28.74 28.06
C ALA A 1081 29.34 -28.60 29.60
N LEU A 1082 29.44 -27.37 30.11
CA LEU A 1082 29.64 -27.08 31.52
C LEU A 1082 28.35 -26.72 32.29
N GLY A 1083 27.20 -26.69 31.59
CA GLY A 1083 25.92 -26.30 32.18
C GLY A 1083 25.83 -24.80 32.50
N VAL A 1084 26.57 -23.96 31.76
CA VAL A 1084 26.52 -22.50 31.86
C VAL A 1084 25.72 -21.93 30.69
N ASN A 1085 24.68 -21.18 31.01
CA ASN A 1085 23.84 -20.50 30.03
C ASN A 1085 24.53 -19.24 29.51
N VAL A 1086 24.97 -19.27 28.26
CA VAL A 1086 25.63 -18.14 27.60
C VAL A 1086 24.60 -17.31 26.83
N HIS A 1087 24.44 -16.06 27.25
CA HIS A 1087 23.52 -15.10 26.66
C HIS A 1087 24.30 -14.16 25.75
N VAL A 1088 24.07 -14.26 24.44
CA VAL A 1088 24.68 -13.42 23.41
C VAL A 1088 23.71 -12.31 23.01
N SER A 1089 24.21 -11.07 22.91
CA SER A 1089 23.43 -9.90 22.52
C SER A 1089 22.77 -10.07 21.14
N PRO A 1090 21.63 -9.40 20.87
CA PRO A 1090 20.95 -9.51 19.57
C PRO A 1090 21.80 -9.05 18.38
N ALA A 1091 22.70 -8.08 18.57
CA ALA A 1091 23.63 -7.61 17.54
C ALA A 1091 24.62 -8.72 17.14
N TYR A 1092 25.17 -9.42 18.13
CA TYR A 1092 26.12 -10.50 17.92
C TYR A 1092 25.48 -11.76 17.33
N ARG A 1093 24.24 -12.10 17.71
CA ARG A 1093 23.52 -13.20 17.07
C ARG A 1093 23.32 -12.96 15.57
N GLY A 1094 22.99 -11.73 15.16
CA GLY A 1094 22.86 -11.40 13.73
C GLY A 1094 24.17 -11.55 12.95
N LEU A 1095 25.30 -11.23 13.57
CA LEU A 1095 26.63 -11.50 12.98
C LEU A 1095 26.89 -13.02 12.85
N MET A 1096 26.54 -13.80 13.87
CA MET A 1096 26.69 -15.25 13.83
C MET A 1096 25.85 -15.93 12.75
N ASP A 1097 24.65 -15.41 12.47
CA ASP A 1097 23.75 -15.92 11.43
C ASP A 1097 24.23 -15.55 10.02
N SER A 1098 24.85 -14.37 9.85
CA SER A 1098 25.35 -13.87 8.56
C SER A 1098 26.78 -14.33 8.21
N HIS A 1099 27.56 -14.81 9.19
CA HIS A 1099 28.92 -15.31 8.98
C HIS A 1099 28.94 -16.85 9.02
N PRO A 1100 28.80 -17.55 7.88
CA PRO A 1100 28.79 -19.02 7.86
C PRO A 1100 30.09 -19.59 8.46
N ALA A 1101 30.00 -20.76 9.10
CA ALA A 1101 31.20 -21.45 9.60
C ALA A 1101 32.06 -21.89 8.41
N GLU A 1102 33.37 -21.63 8.45
CA GLU A 1102 34.29 -22.29 7.52
C GLU A 1102 34.15 -23.81 7.70
N PRO A 1103 34.10 -24.59 6.60
CA PRO A 1103 34.15 -26.03 6.69
C PRO A 1103 35.46 -26.44 7.37
N ALA A 1104 35.38 -27.37 8.33
CA ALA A 1104 36.56 -27.91 9.00
C ALA A 1104 37.60 -28.34 7.95
N PRO A 1105 38.91 -28.09 8.17
CA PRO A 1105 39.92 -28.44 7.20
C PRO A 1105 39.84 -29.93 6.89
N MET A 1106 39.56 -30.25 5.62
CA MET A 1106 39.59 -31.61 5.11
C MET A 1106 40.99 -32.16 5.40
N ALA A 1107 41.07 -33.25 6.16
CA ALA A 1107 42.32 -33.93 6.44
C ALA A 1107 43.08 -34.17 5.13
N LEU A 1108 44.22 -33.50 4.97
CA LEU A 1108 45.18 -33.80 3.92
C LEU A 1108 45.62 -35.25 4.09
N ALA A 1109 45.15 -36.10 3.18
CA ALA A 1109 45.70 -37.42 2.98
C ALA A 1109 47.19 -37.26 2.70
N ALA A 1110 48.00 -37.92 3.52
CA ALA A 1110 49.44 -38.02 3.34
C ALA A 1110 49.75 -38.62 1.95
N ALA A 1111 50.45 -37.83 1.14
CA ALA A 1111 51.24 -38.30 0.03
C ALA A 1111 52.61 -37.62 0.14
N GLU A 1112 53.38 -38.05 1.14
CA GLU A 1112 54.81 -38.43 1.11
C GLU A 1112 55.34 -38.60 2.54
#